data_AF-A0A977KCR2-F1
#
_entry.id   AF-A0A977KCR2-F1
#
_cell.length_a   1.000
_cell.length_b   1.000
_cell.length_c   1.000
_cell.angle_alpha   90.00
_cell.angle_beta   90.00
_cell.angle_gamma   90.00
#
_symmetry.space_group_name_H-M   'P 1'
#
loop_
_entity.id
_entity.type
_entity.pdbx_description
1 polymer ?
#
loop_
_entity_poly.entity_id
_entity_poly.type
_entity_poly.pdbx_seq_one_letter_code
_entity_poly.pdbx_strand_id
1 'polypeptide(L)'
;MKKAMVLFLTLSILVMAAVPGPVSNTEVIKRYTSEATAVQDVISGRIDMYFWGVPSYMLVKLQNNPNVKVYLASGGIDDILVNPCPTQKYGGPFNPFSIREVRFALNYLINRDYIVSSVLNGYGFPIVSPLSPVNPDYLTAIGVLAKYNFKYDFIKAKRMITEALTKAGAVFKNGKWYYHGKPIVIKFMIRSDDPVRKQIGDMLASDLEKLGFTVERIYGDFMKAYQLVYSTDPGKYEWTLYTEGWGSSAMSKYSDSLLYQMYSPFFGYMPGWQQPGFCNYQNAELDKLGKALATGDYSSKQQRDEIFNKLLDLGIRESVRIFVVAPISGFVAQKNVKGVVDDLAAGIGNRWTEMLAYKPGSTELKIGAKYVHKWAWNPVGGYQDMYSVIIHQGMIDGFMWNNPYNGDKIPLLAKSWKVIPNVNVPTSAIIYNATLHKWVHVKPGIHARFAVELDLRKNLGVFHDGQKVRVTDMLYWIYLVTEWGTKSGKNDMKYDTYVASTWGTWISKFKGVQVVSPTKIILYTDMYHFDPNELADMVSGVMAPSVPWELLYAMEQAVMHTKLAFSPTEAQVKGGEWLDSLNPDHVKIVLKYLEQDEKNDVVPPQVAELAKLLNIKIDTTPNYAAVINFIKKHGHMVIGNGPLYLDSYDPNSDSAILKAFRNPDYPFSASQFKYLSYENVKFAQVTSVETNAPVLVPGQPIEVKVHVIDKNSKKPLDNAIVFVAIYNGDGQLVFKGFAKESAPGTGNYVITATNTGNWGPGTYTVKVIAYSHEAFWPSIMTTTFIVLG
;
A
#
# COMPACT_ATOMS: atom_id res chain seq x y z
N MET A 1 -45.68 -20.69 -61.18
CA MET A 1 -45.82 -19.94 -59.91
C MET A 1 -45.50 -20.86 -58.75
N LYS A 2 -44.26 -20.83 -58.25
CA LYS A 2 -43.80 -21.66 -57.12
C LYS A 2 -44.03 -20.91 -55.81
N LYS A 3 -44.72 -21.54 -54.87
CA LYS A 3 -44.92 -21.06 -53.49
C LYS A 3 -43.60 -21.19 -52.73
N ALA A 4 -43.12 -20.09 -52.15
CA ALA A 4 -42.00 -20.07 -51.21
C ALA A 4 -42.55 -20.00 -49.78
N MET A 5 -42.17 -20.99 -48.98
CA MET A 5 -42.44 -21.13 -47.56
C MET A 5 -41.30 -20.46 -46.80
N VAL A 6 -41.57 -19.38 -46.05
CA VAL A 6 -40.58 -18.72 -45.20
C VAL A 6 -40.76 -19.24 -43.78
N LEU A 7 -39.76 -20.00 -43.32
CA LEU A 7 -39.63 -20.54 -41.97
C LEU A 7 -39.05 -19.45 -41.06
N PHE A 8 -39.82 -18.95 -40.09
CA PHE A 8 -39.29 -18.09 -39.03
C PHE A 8 -38.52 -18.95 -38.01
N LEU A 9 -37.19 -18.92 -38.06
CA LEU A 9 -36.35 -19.38 -36.95
C LEU A 9 -36.30 -18.28 -35.89
N THR A 10 -37.03 -18.45 -34.79
CA THR A 10 -36.84 -17.66 -33.58
C THR A 10 -35.56 -18.12 -32.88
N LEU A 11 -34.48 -17.36 -33.05
CA LEU A 11 -33.24 -17.54 -32.30
C LEU A 11 -33.48 -17.08 -30.85
N SER A 12 -33.85 -18.00 -29.97
CA SER A 12 -33.91 -17.75 -28.52
C SER A 12 -32.47 -17.59 -28.01
N ILE A 13 -32.00 -16.35 -27.88
CA ILE A 13 -30.78 -16.05 -27.14
C ILE A 13 -31.09 -16.31 -25.66
N LEU A 14 -30.74 -17.50 -25.18
CA LEU A 14 -30.64 -17.80 -23.76
C LEU A 14 -29.53 -16.91 -23.18
N VAL A 15 -29.92 -15.79 -22.59
CA VAL A 15 -29.04 -15.03 -21.70
C VAL A 15 -28.83 -15.91 -20.47
N MET A 16 -27.73 -16.69 -20.43
CA MET A 16 -27.32 -17.35 -19.20
C MET A 16 -27.08 -16.26 -18.15
N ALA A 17 -27.86 -16.28 -17.07
CA ALA A 17 -27.66 -15.37 -15.94
C ALA A 17 -26.24 -15.52 -15.41
N ALA A 18 -25.58 -14.40 -15.10
CA ALA A 18 -24.23 -14.42 -14.55
C ALA A 18 -24.24 -15.10 -13.17
N VAL A 19 -23.34 -16.06 -12.97
CA VAL A 19 -23.20 -16.79 -11.70
C VAL A 19 -22.58 -15.85 -10.65
N PRO A 20 -23.19 -15.70 -9.45
CA PRO A 20 -22.62 -14.88 -8.39
C PRO A 20 -21.25 -15.39 -7.92
N GLY A 21 -20.35 -14.46 -7.61
CA GLY A 21 -19.02 -14.76 -7.06
C GLY A 21 -17.93 -14.98 -8.13
N PRO A 22 -16.84 -15.69 -7.74
CA PRO A 22 -15.63 -15.85 -8.55
C PRO A 22 -15.82 -16.86 -9.68
N VAL A 23 -14.88 -16.94 -10.62
CA VAL A 23 -14.94 -17.98 -11.69
C VAL A 23 -14.67 -19.38 -11.14
N SER A 24 -13.66 -19.53 -10.28
CA SER A 24 -13.33 -20.77 -9.55
C SER A 24 -14.46 -21.12 -8.57
N ASN A 25 -14.70 -22.42 -8.30
CA ASN A 25 -15.62 -22.84 -7.23
C ASN A 25 -14.91 -23.00 -5.89
N THR A 26 -13.62 -23.36 -5.93
CA THR A 26 -12.80 -23.62 -4.76
C THR A 26 -11.39 -23.12 -5.00
N GLU A 27 -10.80 -22.48 -3.99
CA GLU A 27 -9.40 -22.12 -3.96
C GLU A 27 -8.72 -22.83 -2.79
N VAL A 28 -7.72 -23.64 -3.10
CA VAL A 28 -6.94 -24.39 -2.11
C VAL A 28 -5.61 -23.67 -1.94
N ILE A 29 -5.48 -22.96 -0.83
CA ILE A 29 -4.29 -22.15 -0.53
C ILE A 29 -3.41 -22.92 0.45
N LYS A 30 -2.13 -23.09 0.12
CA LYS A 30 -1.19 -23.84 0.94
C LYS A 30 0.11 -23.09 1.15
N ARG A 31 0.64 -23.12 2.37
CA ARG A 31 1.96 -22.59 2.69
C ARG A 31 3.09 -23.34 1.97
N TYR A 32 4.04 -22.55 1.47
CA TYR A 32 5.34 -22.99 0.98
C TYR A 32 6.46 -22.29 1.76
N THR A 33 7.35 -23.08 2.36
CA THR A 33 8.52 -22.56 3.09
C THR A 33 9.65 -22.14 2.15
N SER A 34 9.75 -22.78 0.98
CA SER A 34 10.73 -22.48 -0.08
C SER A 34 10.05 -21.99 -1.35
N GLU A 35 10.43 -20.80 -1.79
CA GLU A 35 10.00 -20.18 -3.05
C GLU A 35 10.43 -21.03 -4.24
N ALA A 36 11.64 -21.61 -4.20
CA ALA A 36 12.15 -22.47 -5.27
C ALA A 36 11.28 -23.73 -5.45
N THR A 37 10.85 -24.35 -4.35
CA THR A 37 9.91 -25.49 -4.39
C THR A 37 8.55 -25.07 -4.95
N ALA A 38 8.01 -23.93 -4.50
CA ALA A 38 6.75 -23.40 -5.02
C ALA A 38 6.80 -23.18 -6.54
N VAL A 39 7.89 -22.58 -7.03
CA VAL A 39 8.12 -22.37 -8.46
C VAL A 39 8.15 -23.69 -9.24
N GLN A 40 8.85 -24.71 -8.73
CA GLN A 40 8.86 -26.03 -9.39
C GLN A 40 7.48 -26.69 -9.38
N ASP A 41 6.69 -26.50 -8.33
CA ASP A 41 5.33 -27.01 -8.25
C ASP A 41 4.39 -26.28 -9.22
N VAL A 42 4.60 -24.99 -9.50
CA VAL A 42 3.89 -24.28 -10.58
C VAL A 42 4.32 -24.82 -11.95
N ILE A 43 5.63 -24.97 -12.20
CA ILE A 43 6.14 -25.46 -13.50
C ILE A 43 5.64 -26.88 -13.82
N SER A 44 5.60 -27.76 -12.81
CA SER A 44 5.12 -29.14 -12.94
C SER A 44 3.60 -29.27 -12.89
N GLY A 45 2.91 -28.18 -12.55
CA GLY A 45 1.46 -28.11 -12.46
C GLY A 45 0.83 -28.77 -11.22
N ARG A 46 1.62 -29.01 -10.17
CA ARG A 46 1.13 -29.42 -8.84
C ARG A 46 0.32 -28.32 -8.16
N ILE A 47 0.72 -27.05 -8.36
CA ILE A 47 -0.09 -25.87 -8.06
C ILE A 47 -0.25 -25.02 -9.32
N ASP A 48 -1.26 -24.15 -9.34
CA ASP A 48 -1.62 -23.33 -10.50
C ASP A 48 -0.93 -21.97 -10.49
N MET A 49 -0.70 -21.40 -9.31
CA MET A 49 -0.06 -20.10 -9.13
C MET A 49 0.58 -19.97 -7.74
N TYR A 50 1.45 -18.97 -7.58
CA TYR A 50 2.10 -18.65 -6.31
C TYR A 50 1.89 -17.17 -5.94
N PHE A 51 1.24 -16.93 -4.81
CA PHE A 51 0.88 -15.61 -4.27
C PHE A 51 2.04 -14.91 -3.53
N TRP A 52 3.28 -15.24 -3.87
CA TRP A 52 4.45 -14.58 -3.30
C TRP A 52 5.53 -14.36 -4.35
N GLY A 53 6.34 -13.32 -4.13
CA GLY A 53 7.44 -12.97 -5.01
C GLY A 53 8.49 -14.07 -5.07
N VAL A 54 8.95 -14.40 -6.27
CA VAL A 54 10.03 -15.37 -6.50
C VAL A 54 11.38 -14.65 -6.55
N PRO A 55 12.48 -15.32 -6.17
CA PRO A 55 13.81 -14.72 -6.23
C PRO A 55 14.18 -14.22 -7.63
N SER A 56 14.80 -13.03 -7.71
CA SER A 56 15.13 -12.37 -8.98
C SER A 56 16.00 -13.21 -9.91
N TYR A 57 16.93 -14.02 -9.36
CA TYR A 57 17.80 -14.90 -10.14
C TYR A 57 17.03 -15.99 -10.94
N MET A 58 15.78 -16.29 -10.57
CA MET A 58 14.94 -17.26 -11.30
C MET A 58 14.20 -16.62 -12.47
N LEU A 59 14.02 -15.29 -12.48
CA LEU A 59 13.08 -14.61 -13.38
C LEU A 59 13.48 -14.73 -14.85
N VAL A 60 14.77 -14.63 -15.19
CA VAL A 60 15.25 -14.79 -16.57
C VAL A 60 14.87 -16.17 -17.13
N LYS A 61 15.02 -17.22 -16.31
CA LYS A 61 14.65 -18.58 -16.72
C LYS A 61 13.13 -18.75 -16.81
N LEU A 62 12.37 -18.17 -15.87
CA LEU A 62 10.91 -18.27 -15.85
C LEU A 62 10.23 -17.51 -16.99
N GLN A 63 10.75 -16.34 -17.36
CA GLN A 63 10.21 -15.54 -18.47
C GLN A 63 10.32 -16.28 -19.82
N ASN A 64 11.32 -17.14 -19.98
CA ASN A 64 11.53 -17.96 -21.18
C ASN A 64 10.90 -19.36 -21.07
N ASN A 65 10.27 -19.70 -19.94
CA ASN A 65 9.71 -21.03 -19.73
C ASN A 65 8.32 -21.14 -20.40
N PRO A 66 8.07 -22.15 -21.25
CA PRO A 66 6.81 -22.26 -21.99
C PRO A 66 5.60 -22.65 -21.13
N ASN A 67 5.79 -23.20 -19.93
CA ASN A 67 4.73 -23.72 -19.07
C ASN A 67 4.13 -22.68 -18.12
N VAL A 68 4.84 -21.57 -17.89
CA VAL A 68 4.44 -20.55 -16.92
C VAL A 68 4.38 -19.17 -17.55
N LYS A 69 3.71 -18.24 -16.86
CA LYS A 69 3.73 -16.82 -17.15
C LYS A 69 4.22 -16.09 -15.90
N VAL A 70 5.09 -15.10 -16.11
CA VAL A 70 5.62 -14.22 -15.07
C VAL A 70 4.88 -12.89 -15.10
N TYR A 71 4.47 -12.45 -13.92
CA TYR A 71 3.81 -11.18 -13.62
C TYR A 71 4.75 -10.35 -12.77
N LEU A 72 4.81 -9.03 -12.95
CA LEU A 72 5.84 -8.19 -12.34
C LEU A 72 5.17 -7.07 -11.55
N ALA A 73 5.54 -6.95 -10.27
CA ALA A 73 5.09 -5.88 -9.40
C ALA A 73 6.27 -5.27 -8.64
N SER A 74 6.12 -4.02 -8.21
CA SER A 74 7.14 -3.25 -7.49
C SER A 74 6.49 -2.43 -6.38
N GLY A 75 6.00 -3.09 -5.34
CA GLY A 75 5.55 -2.46 -4.09
C GLY A 75 6.61 -2.40 -2.99
N GLY A 76 7.79 -2.99 -3.22
CA GLY A 76 8.87 -3.06 -2.24
C GLY A 76 9.81 -1.85 -2.30
N ILE A 77 10.36 -1.45 -1.15
CA ILE A 77 11.36 -0.38 -1.03
C ILE A 77 12.45 -0.82 -0.06
N ASP A 78 13.71 -0.77 -0.48
CA ASP A 78 14.87 -0.96 0.39
C ASP A 78 15.61 0.36 0.60
N ASP A 79 16.00 0.63 1.84
CA ASP A 79 16.65 1.86 2.26
C ASP A 79 17.69 1.61 3.38
N ILE A 80 18.47 2.66 3.68
CA ILE A 80 19.33 2.72 4.86
C ILE A 80 18.75 3.74 5.84
N LEU A 81 18.31 3.28 7.00
CA LEU A 81 17.97 4.15 8.12
C LEU A 81 19.24 4.59 8.83
N VAL A 82 19.36 5.90 9.06
CA VAL A 82 20.51 6.53 9.68
C VAL A 82 20.08 7.14 11.01
N ASN A 83 20.75 6.81 12.10
CA ASN A 83 20.52 7.42 13.41
C ASN A 83 21.10 8.86 13.45
N PRO A 84 20.27 9.92 13.46
CA PRO A 84 20.76 11.30 13.46
C PRO A 84 20.95 11.85 14.87
N CYS A 85 20.76 11.04 15.91
CA CYS A 85 20.75 11.53 17.29
C CYS A 85 22.12 12.14 17.67
N PRO A 86 22.15 13.35 18.25
CA PRO A 86 23.34 13.92 18.87
C PRO A 86 23.61 13.21 20.21
N THR A 87 24.05 11.96 20.15
CA THR A 87 24.15 10.99 21.26
C THR A 87 24.96 11.48 22.47
N GLN A 88 25.90 12.40 22.29
CA GLN A 88 26.62 13.04 23.40
C GLN A 88 25.70 13.76 24.40
N LYS A 89 24.54 14.24 23.95
CA LYS A 89 23.50 14.84 24.83
C LYS A 89 22.73 13.80 25.65
N TYR A 90 22.87 12.52 25.32
CA TYR A 90 22.13 11.38 25.90
C TYR A 90 23.06 10.36 26.57
N GLY A 91 24.32 10.74 26.82
CA GLY A 91 25.35 9.92 27.45
C GLY A 91 26.08 8.95 26.50
N GLY A 92 25.84 9.03 25.20
CA GLY A 92 26.53 8.24 24.17
C GLY A 92 27.82 8.89 23.63
N PRO A 93 28.59 8.16 22.79
CA PRO A 93 29.79 8.68 22.13
C PRO A 93 29.45 9.74 21.05
N PHE A 94 30.45 10.30 20.37
CA PHE A 94 30.23 11.16 19.21
C PHE A 94 29.61 10.37 18.05
N ASN A 95 28.47 10.84 17.54
CA ASN A 95 27.80 10.28 16.37
C ASN A 95 28.11 11.12 15.13
N PRO A 96 28.86 10.63 14.13
CA PRO A 96 29.14 11.39 12.92
C PRO A 96 27.88 11.68 12.11
N PHE A 97 26.83 10.86 12.25
CA PHE A 97 25.56 11.04 11.53
C PHE A 97 24.62 12.04 12.18
N SER A 98 24.97 12.64 13.33
CA SER A 98 24.26 13.84 13.79
C SER A 98 24.53 15.04 12.88
N ILE A 99 25.55 14.97 12.02
CA ILE A 99 25.88 15.98 11.01
C ILE A 99 25.15 15.64 9.70
N ARG A 100 24.29 16.55 9.24
CA ARG A 100 23.47 16.36 8.04
C ARG A 100 24.32 16.14 6.79
N GLU A 101 25.44 16.85 6.65
CA GLU A 101 26.35 16.74 5.50
C GLU A 101 26.98 15.35 5.40
N VAL A 102 27.29 14.71 6.54
CA VAL A 102 27.80 13.32 6.57
C VAL A 102 26.72 12.35 6.11
N ARG A 103 25.47 12.52 6.58
CA ARG A 103 24.33 11.69 6.12
C ARG A 103 24.07 11.87 4.63
N PHE A 104 24.03 13.11 4.15
CA PHE A 104 23.79 13.41 2.74
C PHE A 104 24.87 12.81 1.83
N ALA A 105 26.14 12.84 2.27
CA ALA A 105 27.26 12.26 1.52
C ALA A 105 27.13 10.75 1.28
N LEU A 106 26.41 10.01 2.14
CA LEU A 106 26.17 8.57 1.96
C LEU A 106 25.40 8.26 0.66
N ASN A 107 24.61 9.20 0.12
CA ASN A 107 23.96 9.02 -1.18
C ASN A 107 24.95 8.73 -2.32
N TYR A 108 26.18 9.24 -2.22
CA TYR A 108 27.26 9.04 -3.18
C TYR A 108 28.09 7.77 -2.92
N LEU A 109 27.89 7.09 -1.77
CA LEU A 109 28.51 5.79 -1.47
C LEU A 109 27.64 4.60 -1.89
N ILE A 110 26.39 4.84 -2.27
CA ILE A 110 25.47 3.77 -2.65
C ILE A 110 25.44 3.64 -4.18
N ASN A 111 26.01 2.55 -4.69
CA ASN A 111 25.97 2.24 -6.11
C ASN A 111 24.65 1.54 -6.50
N ARG A 112 23.59 2.33 -6.64
CA ARG A 112 22.24 1.84 -6.97
C ARG A 112 22.18 1.09 -8.31
N ASP A 113 22.89 1.58 -9.32
CA ASP A 113 22.95 0.95 -10.64
C ASP A 113 23.62 -0.44 -10.58
N TYR A 114 24.70 -0.58 -9.78
CA TYR A 114 25.32 -1.88 -9.52
C TYR A 114 24.40 -2.82 -8.72
N ILE A 115 23.73 -2.31 -7.69
CA ILE A 115 22.77 -3.11 -6.89
C ILE A 115 21.68 -3.67 -7.80
N VAL A 116 21.09 -2.83 -8.66
CA VAL A 116 20.07 -3.29 -9.61
C VAL A 116 20.63 -4.33 -10.58
N SER A 117 21.77 -4.06 -11.23
CA SER A 117 22.31 -4.94 -12.26
C SER A 117 22.87 -6.26 -11.72
N SER A 118 23.56 -6.22 -10.58
CA SER A 118 24.36 -7.34 -10.08
C SER A 118 23.72 -8.08 -8.89
N VAL A 119 23.00 -7.37 -8.01
CA VAL A 119 22.34 -8.00 -6.85
C VAL A 119 20.93 -8.44 -7.23
N LEU A 120 20.20 -7.61 -7.98
CA LEU A 120 18.82 -7.87 -8.39
C LEU A 120 18.67 -8.41 -9.81
N ASN A 121 19.78 -8.68 -10.53
CA ASN A 121 19.76 -9.22 -11.90
C ASN A 121 18.94 -8.36 -12.89
N GLY A 122 18.90 -7.04 -12.69
CA GLY A 122 18.13 -6.09 -13.49
C GLY A 122 16.67 -5.89 -13.03
N TYR A 123 16.19 -6.63 -12.02
CA TYR A 123 14.83 -6.54 -11.51
C TYR A 123 14.71 -5.57 -10.33
N GLY A 124 14.95 -4.30 -10.59
CA GLY A 124 14.74 -3.24 -9.61
C GLY A 124 14.85 -1.85 -10.23
N PHE A 125 14.21 -0.86 -9.61
CA PHE A 125 14.38 0.54 -9.96
C PHE A 125 15.33 1.20 -8.97
N PRO A 126 16.41 1.87 -9.42
CA PRO A 126 17.20 2.70 -8.54
C PRO A 126 16.34 3.89 -8.08
N ILE A 127 16.21 4.07 -6.77
CA ILE A 127 15.39 5.14 -6.18
C ILE A 127 16.21 6.00 -5.23
N VAL A 128 15.88 7.28 -5.16
CA VAL A 128 16.53 8.27 -4.27
C VAL A 128 15.53 8.86 -3.26
N SER A 129 14.31 8.32 -3.25
CA SER A 129 13.18 8.74 -2.44
C SER A 129 12.26 7.53 -2.21
N PRO A 130 11.23 7.63 -1.35
CA PRO A 130 10.30 6.51 -1.18
C PRO A 130 9.43 6.27 -2.41
N LEU A 131 9.39 7.20 -3.37
CA LEU A 131 8.64 7.02 -4.61
C LEU A 131 9.42 6.17 -5.60
N SER A 132 8.83 5.04 -5.99
CA SER A 132 9.23 4.27 -7.16
C SER A 132 8.58 4.83 -8.42
N PRO A 133 9.12 4.54 -9.62
CA PRO A 133 8.46 4.87 -10.87
C PRO A 133 7.11 4.19 -11.10
N VAL A 134 6.69 3.24 -10.26
CA VAL A 134 5.36 2.60 -10.32
C VAL A 134 4.30 3.40 -9.56
N ASN A 135 4.70 4.29 -8.65
CA ASN A 135 3.76 5.16 -7.94
C ASN A 135 3.23 6.26 -8.88
N PRO A 136 1.91 6.49 -9.01
CA PRO A 136 1.37 7.54 -9.89
C PRO A 136 1.90 8.95 -9.59
N ASP A 137 2.07 9.28 -8.31
CA ASP A 137 2.68 10.54 -7.86
C ASP A 137 4.16 10.71 -8.20
N TYR A 138 4.82 9.68 -8.72
CA TYR A 138 6.17 9.82 -9.27
C TYR A 138 6.21 10.91 -10.36
N LEU A 139 5.15 11.05 -11.17
CA LEU A 139 5.06 12.13 -12.16
C LEU A 139 4.92 13.52 -11.54
N THR A 140 4.26 13.63 -10.38
CA THR A 140 4.21 14.87 -9.58
C THR A 140 5.60 15.24 -9.07
N ALA A 141 6.39 14.23 -8.70
CA ALA A 141 7.73 14.35 -8.12
C ALA A 141 8.88 14.43 -9.12
N ILE A 142 8.67 13.99 -10.37
CA ILE A 142 9.76 13.69 -11.32
C ILE A 142 10.67 14.90 -11.56
N GLY A 143 10.09 16.10 -11.51
CA GLY A 143 10.81 17.35 -11.66
C GLY A 143 11.76 17.69 -10.51
N VAL A 144 11.47 17.24 -9.29
CA VAL A 144 12.34 17.34 -8.11
C VAL A 144 13.36 16.21 -8.12
N LEU A 145 12.91 14.97 -8.35
CA LEU A 145 13.77 13.79 -8.38
C LEU A 145 14.88 13.89 -9.43
N ALA A 146 14.57 14.44 -10.61
CA ALA A 146 15.55 14.65 -11.67
C ALA A 146 16.71 15.60 -11.29
N LYS A 147 16.58 16.40 -10.21
CA LYS A 147 17.69 17.20 -9.66
C LYS A 147 18.69 16.33 -8.89
N TYR A 148 18.20 15.23 -8.30
CA TYR A 148 18.96 14.29 -7.48
C TYR A 148 19.45 13.14 -8.35
N ASN A 149 20.34 13.42 -9.29
CA ASN A 149 21.02 12.42 -10.11
C ASN A 149 22.20 11.79 -9.35
N PHE A 150 21.93 11.22 -8.17
CA PHE A 150 22.98 10.60 -7.35
C PHE A 150 23.64 9.44 -8.11
N LYS A 151 24.93 9.59 -8.38
CA LYS A 151 25.81 8.54 -8.90
C LYS A 151 26.82 8.16 -7.84
N TYR A 152 27.26 6.91 -7.87
CA TYR A 152 28.33 6.46 -6.99
C TYR A 152 29.58 7.29 -7.27
N ASP A 153 30.08 7.98 -6.24
CA ASP A 153 31.23 8.86 -6.28
C ASP A 153 31.92 8.86 -4.91
N PHE A 154 32.80 7.89 -4.72
CA PHE A 154 33.55 7.70 -3.48
C PHE A 154 34.41 8.93 -3.14
N ILE A 155 35.01 9.58 -4.14
CA ILE A 155 35.90 10.72 -3.93
C ILE A 155 35.12 11.94 -3.43
N LYS A 156 33.95 12.21 -4.03
CA LYS A 156 33.06 13.27 -3.56
C LYS A 156 32.54 12.99 -2.16
N ALA A 157 32.08 11.77 -1.87
CA ALA A 157 31.65 11.39 -0.53
C ALA A 157 32.78 11.57 0.49
N LYS A 158 34.00 11.10 0.18
CA LYS A 158 35.19 11.25 1.02
C LYS A 158 35.46 12.72 1.34
N ARG A 159 35.44 13.59 0.33
CA ARG A 159 35.66 15.03 0.52
C ARG A 159 34.62 15.62 1.47
N MET A 160 33.34 15.40 1.20
CA MET A 160 32.23 15.94 2.00
C MET A 160 32.30 15.47 3.47
N ILE A 161 32.56 14.18 3.68
CA ILE A 161 32.68 13.61 5.04
C ILE A 161 33.92 14.15 5.75
N THR A 162 35.06 14.23 5.06
CA THR A 162 36.32 14.76 5.64
C THR A 162 36.16 16.21 6.09
N GLU A 163 35.57 17.06 5.25
CA GLU A 163 35.30 18.46 5.56
C GLU A 163 34.37 18.60 6.77
N ALA A 164 33.26 17.86 6.78
CA ALA A 164 32.29 17.89 7.86
C ALA A 164 32.85 17.39 9.20
N LEU A 165 33.59 16.28 9.19
CA LEU A 165 34.21 15.71 10.40
C LEU A 165 35.33 16.60 10.95
N THR A 166 36.18 17.15 10.08
CA THR A 166 37.24 18.07 10.50
C THR A 166 36.65 19.31 11.14
N LYS A 167 35.60 19.89 10.55
CA LYS A 167 34.87 21.03 11.12
C LYS A 167 34.25 20.70 12.49
N ALA A 168 33.83 19.46 12.70
CA ALA A 168 33.30 19.01 13.99
C ALA A 168 34.39 18.73 15.04
N GLY A 169 35.68 18.77 14.68
CA GLY A 169 36.81 18.51 15.57
C GLY A 169 37.28 17.05 15.60
N ALA A 170 36.82 16.22 14.67
CA ALA A 170 37.38 14.88 14.48
C ALA A 170 38.71 14.96 13.73
N VAL A 171 39.62 14.04 14.05
CA VAL A 171 40.98 13.99 13.50
C VAL A 171 41.18 12.66 12.77
N PHE A 172 41.68 12.74 11.54
CA PHE A 172 42.11 11.56 10.78
C PHE A 172 43.58 11.24 11.10
N LYS A 173 43.84 10.09 11.72
CA LYS A 173 45.21 9.63 12.03
C LYS A 173 45.32 8.11 11.84
N ASN A 174 46.45 7.66 11.31
CA ASN A 174 46.72 6.24 11.04
C ASN A 174 45.60 5.54 10.23
N GLY A 175 45.05 6.23 9.23
CA GLY A 175 43.99 5.70 8.38
C GLY A 175 42.61 5.59 9.05
N LYS A 176 42.43 6.10 10.28
CA LYS A 176 41.17 6.05 11.02
C LYS A 176 40.73 7.42 11.55
N TRP A 177 39.41 7.59 11.69
CA TRP A 177 38.81 8.77 12.31
C TRP A 177 38.71 8.64 13.83
N TYR A 178 39.10 9.70 14.53
CA TYR A 178 39.01 9.81 15.99
C TYR A 178 38.30 11.09 16.39
N TYR A 179 37.53 11.03 17.47
CA TYR A 179 36.95 12.20 18.12
C TYR A 179 37.36 12.20 19.60
N HIS A 180 38.00 13.28 20.05
CA HIS A 180 38.57 13.40 21.42
C HIS A 180 39.38 12.16 21.84
N GLY A 181 40.25 11.68 20.94
CA GLY A 181 41.14 10.54 21.18
C GLY A 181 40.49 9.15 21.06
N LYS A 182 39.16 9.04 20.94
CA LYS A 182 38.45 7.76 20.76
C LYS A 182 38.13 7.51 19.28
N PRO A 183 38.27 6.27 18.77
CA PRO A 183 37.92 5.96 17.38
C PRO A 183 36.42 6.15 17.15
N ILE A 184 36.05 6.64 15.97
CA ILE A 184 34.64 6.70 15.55
C ILE A 184 34.24 5.31 15.05
N VAL A 185 33.34 4.66 15.79
CA VAL A 185 32.80 3.33 15.47
C VAL A 185 31.38 3.48 14.93
N ILE A 186 31.12 2.91 13.75
CA ILE A 186 29.80 2.82 13.13
C ILE A 186 29.23 1.45 13.43
N LYS A 187 28.10 1.40 14.15
CA LYS A 187 27.36 0.16 14.43
C LYS A 187 26.29 -0.05 13.38
N PHE A 188 26.47 -1.02 12.50
CA PHE A 188 25.62 -1.22 11.34
C PHE A 188 24.82 -2.52 11.48
N MET A 189 23.53 -2.40 11.74
CA MET A 189 22.60 -3.54 11.71
C MET A 189 22.32 -3.95 10.26
N ILE A 190 22.67 -5.19 9.91
CA ILE A 190 22.53 -5.74 8.55
C ILE A 190 21.63 -6.97 8.61
N ARG A 191 20.51 -6.91 7.88
CA ARG A 191 19.58 -8.05 7.69
C ARG A 191 20.27 -9.21 6.99
N SER A 192 20.60 -10.27 7.72
CA SER A 192 21.29 -11.45 7.19
C SER A 192 20.34 -12.50 6.62
N ASP A 193 19.07 -12.47 7.01
CA ASP A 193 17.99 -13.31 6.48
C ASP A 193 17.49 -12.83 5.10
N ASP A 194 17.88 -11.63 4.69
CA ASP A 194 17.58 -11.05 3.39
C ASP A 194 18.85 -10.89 2.54
N PRO A 195 19.03 -11.71 1.49
CA PRO A 195 20.26 -11.69 0.69
C PRO A 195 20.55 -10.35 0.01
N VAL A 196 19.51 -9.60 -0.38
CA VAL A 196 19.66 -8.30 -1.07
C VAL A 196 20.14 -7.26 -0.07
N ARG A 197 19.42 -7.11 1.04
CA ARG A 197 19.78 -6.14 2.09
C ARG A 197 21.11 -6.47 2.75
N LYS A 198 21.47 -7.75 2.87
CA LYS A 198 22.80 -8.16 3.31
C LYS A 198 23.90 -7.60 2.41
N GLN A 199 23.77 -7.79 1.09
CA GLN A 199 24.77 -7.31 0.12
C GLN A 199 24.87 -5.79 0.10
N ILE A 200 23.72 -5.08 0.14
CA ILE A 200 23.69 -3.62 0.24
C ILE A 200 24.46 -3.15 1.49
N GLY A 201 24.18 -3.76 2.65
CA GLY A 201 24.87 -3.44 3.91
C GLY A 201 26.37 -3.72 3.87
N ASP A 202 26.77 -4.88 3.33
CA ASP A 202 28.19 -5.26 3.21
C ASP A 202 28.98 -4.34 2.29
N MET A 203 28.40 -3.90 1.17
CA MET A 203 29.02 -2.94 0.25
C MET A 203 29.24 -1.59 0.94
N LEU A 204 28.20 -1.02 1.56
CA LEU A 204 28.29 0.27 2.23
C LEU A 204 29.25 0.22 3.44
N ALA A 205 29.21 -0.85 4.23
CA ALA A 205 30.15 -1.05 5.34
C ALA A 205 31.60 -1.03 4.86
N SER A 206 31.89 -1.70 3.73
CA SER A 206 33.23 -1.75 3.15
C SER A 206 33.71 -0.38 2.67
N ASP A 207 32.83 0.44 2.10
CA ASP A 207 33.20 1.81 1.70
C ASP A 207 33.40 2.74 2.90
N LEU A 208 32.60 2.58 3.97
CA LEU A 208 32.82 3.29 5.24
C LEU A 208 34.16 2.92 5.88
N GLU A 209 34.57 1.65 5.84
CA GLU A 209 35.87 1.18 6.30
C GLU A 209 37.03 1.82 5.50
N LYS A 210 36.89 1.93 4.17
CA LYS A 210 37.87 2.61 3.28
C LYS A 210 37.96 4.12 3.53
N LEU A 211 36.88 4.75 3.99
CA LEU A 211 36.87 6.15 4.44
C LEU A 211 37.55 6.34 5.80
N GLY A 212 37.93 5.25 6.46
CA GLY A 212 38.64 5.23 7.73
C GLY A 212 37.73 5.22 8.96
N PHE A 213 36.44 4.92 8.80
CA PHE A 213 35.65 4.54 9.97
C PHE A 213 36.05 3.15 10.48
N THR A 214 35.80 2.89 11.75
CA THR A 214 35.71 1.51 12.25
C THR A 214 34.26 1.09 12.13
N VAL A 215 33.97 -0.05 11.49
CA VAL A 215 32.59 -0.52 11.31
C VAL A 215 32.39 -1.82 12.07
N GLU A 216 31.41 -1.83 12.96
CA GLU A 216 30.90 -3.01 13.63
C GLU A 216 29.67 -3.50 12.84
N ARG A 217 29.83 -4.59 12.08
CA ARG A 217 28.74 -5.20 11.32
C ARG A 217 27.94 -6.12 12.23
N ILE A 218 26.70 -5.73 12.52
CA ILE A 218 25.78 -6.47 13.39
C ILE A 218 24.81 -7.24 12.48
N TYR A 219 25.08 -8.52 12.25
CA TYR A 219 24.19 -9.38 11.46
C TYR A 219 23.00 -9.90 12.30
N GLY A 220 21.82 -9.99 11.68
CA GLY A 220 20.66 -10.63 12.30
C GLY A 220 19.41 -10.64 11.42
N ASP A 221 18.37 -11.30 11.92
CA ASP A 221 17.07 -11.42 11.25
C ASP A 221 16.16 -10.21 11.52
N PHE A 222 14.91 -10.29 11.05
CA PHE A 222 13.88 -9.26 11.32
C PHE A 222 13.70 -8.99 12.81
N MET A 223 13.60 -10.02 13.65
CA MET A 223 13.28 -9.85 15.07
C MET A 223 14.42 -9.18 15.82
N LYS A 224 15.67 -9.59 15.56
CA LYS A 224 16.84 -8.92 16.13
C LYS A 224 16.93 -7.46 15.65
N ALA A 225 16.67 -7.20 14.37
CA ALA A 225 16.66 -5.83 13.84
C ALA A 225 15.57 -4.97 14.50
N TYR A 226 14.35 -5.49 14.61
CA TYR A 226 13.23 -4.81 15.25
C TYR A 226 13.57 -4.43 16.69
N GLN A 227 14.03 -5.39 17.49
CA GLN A 227 14.40 -5.17 18.89
C GLN A 227 15.53 -4.16 19.02
N LEU A 228 16.58 -4.28 18.21
CA LEU A 228 17.74 -3.40 18.29
C LEU A 228 17.44 -1.98 17.78
N VAL A 229 16.73 -1.82 16.66
CA VAL A 229 16.62 -0.54 15.96
C VAL A 229 15.37 0.22 16.38
N TYR A 230 14.24 -0.47 16.56
CA TYR A 230 12.94 0.16 16.81
C TYR A 230 12.54 0.18 18.29
N SER A 231 13.15 -0.67 19.11
CA SER A 231 12.83 -0.78 20.54
C SER A 231 13.93 -0.26 21.49
N THR A 232 15.02 0.33 20.96
CA THR A 232 16.07 0.95 21.78
C THR A 232 16.16 2.45 21.54
N ASP A 233 16.68 3.17 22.55
CA ASP A 233 16.94 4.60 22.46
C ASP A 233 18.13 4.88 21.50
N PRO A 234 17.93 5.59 20.37
CA PRO A 234 19.01 5.94 19.46
C PRO A 234 20.13 6.76 20.13
N GLY A 235 19.81 7.45 21.23
CA GLY A 235 20.76 8.17 22.10
C GLY A 235 21.84 7.30 22.72
N LYS A 236 21.57 6.00 22.91
CA LYS A 236 22.50 5.03 23.49
C LYS A 236 23.53 4.49 22.50
N TYR A 237 23.38 4.81 21.21
CA TYR A 237 24.35 4.45 20.18
C TYR A 237 24.62 2.92 20.12
N GLU A 238 23.56 2.13 20.27
CA GLU A 238 23.59 0.67 20.09
C GLU A 238 23.55 0.28 18.61
N TRP A 239 23.00 1.17 17.79
CA TRP A 239 23.00 1.11 16.34
C TRP A 239 23.17 2.52 15.75
N THR A 240 23.63 2.59 14.52
CA THR A 240 23.81 3.86 13.78
C THR A 240 23.27 3.81 12.37
N LEU A 241 23.33 2.63 11.74
CA LEU A 241 22.81 2.36 10.41
C LEU A 241 22.01 1.06 10.45
N TYR A 242 20.96 0.96 9.62
CA TYR A 242 20.16 -0.24 9.45
C TYR A 242 19.72 -0.42 7.99
N THR A 243 19.82 -1.65 7.46
CA THR A 243 19.25 -2.01 6.15
C THR A 243 17.74 -2.30 6.24
N GLU A 244 16.91 -1.28 5.99
CA GLU A 244 15.45 -1.33 6.05
C GLU A 244 14.82 -1.91 4.77
N GLY A 245 13.58 -2.40 4.91
CA GLY A 245 12.76 -2.86 3.80
C GLY A 245 11.27 -2.70 4.12
N TRP A 246 10.49 -2.27 3.13
CA TRP A 246 9.05 -2.00 3.21
C TRP A 246 8.31 -2.65 2.04
N GLY A 247 7.00 -2.88 2.20
CA GLY A 247 6.13 -3.43 1.15
C GLY A 247 4.77 -2.75 1.14
N SER A 248 4.12 -2.77 -0.03
CA SER A 248 2.75 -2.31 -0.22
C SER A 248 1.80 -3.48 -0.47
N SER A 249 0.57 -3.37 0.02
CA SER A 249 -0.48 -4.39 -0.13
C SER A 249 -1.48 -4.10 -1.26
N ALA A 250 -1.37 -2.95 -1.93
CA ALA A 250 -2.19 -2.58 -3.09
C ALA A 250 -1.60 -1.36 -3.82
N MET A 251 -2.01 -1.15 -5.07
CA MET A 251 -1.80 0.13 -5.74
C MET A 251 -2.58 1.27 -5.08
N SER A 252 -1.96 2.45 -4.99
CA SER A 252 -2.60 3.69 -4.57
C SER A 252 -2.38 4.77 -5.62
N LYS A 253 -3.40 5.62 -5.81
CA LYS A 253 -3.31 6.75 -6.76
C LYS A 253 -2.43 7.87 -6.23
N TYR A 254 -2.53 8.14 -4.92
CA TYR A 254 -1.76 9.18 -4.24
C TYR A 254 -0.82 8.57 -3.21
N SER A 255 0.37 9.13 -3.08
CA SER A 255 1.46 8.67 -2.22
C SER A 255 1.74 9.63 -1.05
N ASP A 256 0.73 10.38 -0.61
CA ASP A 256 0.87 11.31 0.53
C ASP A 256 1.36 10.58 1.78
N SER A 257 0.70 9.47 2.12
CA SER A 257 1.05 8.64 3.28
C SER A 257 2.46 8.12 3.22
N LEU A 258 2.86 7.61 2.06
CA LEU A 258 4.21 7.13 1.85
C LEU A 258 5.26 8.21 2.12
N LEU A 259 5.04 9.46 1.72
CA LEU A 259 6.00 10.54 1.97
C LEU A 259 6.08 10.92 3.45
N TYR A 260 4.95 11.22 4.10
CA TYR A 260 5.00 11.67 5.48
C TYR A 260 5.36 10.55 6.45
N GLN A 261 5.00 9.30 6.14
CA GLN A 261 5.46 8.12 6.88
C GLN A 261 6.99 8.02 6.86
N MET A 262 7.59 8.29 5.70
CA MET A 262 9.01 8.03 5.49
C MET A 262 9.92 9.19 5.89
N TYR A 263 9.39 10.41 6.01
CA TYR A 263 10.19 11.60 6.30
C TYR A 263 9.74 12.40 7.53
N SER A 264 8.47 12.36 7.92
CA SER A 264 7.94 13.27 8.94
C SER A 264 7.98 12.67 10.35
N PRO A 265 8.72 13.27 11.30
CA PRO A 265 8.78 12.83 12.69
C PRO A 265 7.44 12.51 13.34
N PHE A 266 6.39 13.31 13.08
CA PHE A 266 5.07 13.16 13.70
C PHE A 266 4.38 11.82 13.41
N PHE A 267 4.75 11.13 12.33
CA PHE A 267 4.17 9.82 12.02
C PHE A 267 4.74 8.71 12.92
N GLY A 268 5.98 8.88 13.40
CA GLY A 268 6.61 7.95 14.33
C GLY A 268 7.48 6.86 13.70
N TYR A 269 7.68 6.84 12.37
CA TYR A 269 8.60 5.89 11.71
C TYR A 269 10.01 6.46 11.50
N MET A 270 10.40 7.40 12.37
CA MET A 270 11.73 8.03 12.40
C MET A 270 12.51 7.53 13.63
N PRO A 271 13.85 7.61 13.65
CA PRO A 271 14.65 7.13 14.78
C PRO A 271 14.16 7.69 16.12
N GLY A 272 13.86 6.77 17.04
CA GLY A 272 13.24 7.03 18.35
C GLY A 272 11.78 6.60 18.44
N TRP A 273 11.10 6.39 17.31
CA TRP A 273 9.73 5.85 17.24
C TRP A 273 8.68 6.60 18.08
N GLN A 274 8.91 7.89 18.35
CA GLN A 274 8.15 8.70 19.31
C GLN A 274 8.05 8.12 20.72
N GLN A 275 8.93 7.18 21.07
CA GLN A 275 8.95 6.62 22.40
C GLN A 275 9.36 7.69 23.41
N PRO A 276 8.55 7.93 24.46
CA PRO A 276 8.88 8.91 25.49
C PRO A 276 10.24 8.61 26.13
N GLY A 277 11.06 9.65 26.30
CA GLY A 277 12.39 9.53 26.91
C GLY A 277 13.51 9.11 25.95
N PHE A 278 13.18 8.63 24.73
CA PHE A 278 14.20 8.35 23.71
C PHE A 278 14.67 9.64 23.03
N CYS A 279 15.87 9.60 22.46
CA CYS A 279 16.30 10.58 21.48
C CYS A 279 15.49 10.43 20.18
N ASN A 280 14.54 11.33 19.98
CA ASN A 280 13.69 11.35 18.79
C ASN A 280 14.22 12.35 17.75
N TYR A 281 14.31 11.94 16.48
CA TYR A 281 14.55 12.90 15.40
C TYR A 281 13.41 13.92 15.33
N GLN A 282 13.76 15.20 15.15
CA GLN A 282 12.80 16.30 15.11
C GLN A 282 13.11 17.23 13.93
N ASN A 283 12.08 17.65 13.23
CA ASN A 283 12.14 18.64 12.18
C ASN A 283 10.75 19.27 12.00
N ALA A 284 10.61 20.52 12.44
CA ALA A 284 9.32 21.21 12.47
C ALA A 284 8.72 21.44 11.08
N GLU A 285 9.55 21.66 10.05
CA GLU A 285 9.07 21.89 8.69
C GLU A 285 8.61 20.58 8.04
N LEU A 286 9.34 19.47 8.22
CA LEU A 286 8.90 18.14 7.77
C LEU A 286 7.58 17.74 8.44
N ASP A 287 7.42 18.04 9.73
CA ASP A 287 6.17 17.80 10.46
C ASP A 287 5.03 18.67 9.95
N LYS A 288 5.28 19.97 9.73
CA LYS A 288 4.27 20.89 9.21
C LYS A 288 3.77 20.44 7.84
N LEU A 289 4.69 20.16 6.90
CA LEU A 289 4.34 19.71 5.56
C LEU A 289 3.66 18.34 5.57
N GLY A 290 4.18 17.39 6.36
CA GLY A 290 3.62 16.05 6.47
C GLY A 290 2.23 16.04 7.10
N LYS A 291 2.02 16.81 8.18
CA LYS A 291 0.69 16.98 8.79
C LYS A 291 -0.28 17.62 7.81
N ALA A 292 0.15 18.62 7.04
CA ALA A 292 -0.71 19.24 6.04
C ALA A 292 -1.19 18.23 4.98
N LEU A 293 -0.32 17.32 4.53
CA LEU A 293 -0.74 16.21 3.66
C LEU A 293 -1.66 15.22 4.37
N ALA A 294 -1.31 14.80 5.59
CA ALA A 294 -2.08 13.83 6.37
C ALA A 294 -3.50 14.32 6.75
N THR A 295 -3.68 15.63 6.95
CA THR A 295 -4.96 16.21 7.37
C THR A 295 -5.72 16.91 6.24
N GLY A 296 -5.18 16.94 5.03
CA GLY A 296 -5.80 17.70 3.94
C GLY A 296 -5.79 19.22 4.17
N ASP A 297 -4.73 19.76 4.79
CA ASP A 297 -4.58 21.21 4.99
C ASP A 297 -4.01 21.89 3.74
N TYR A 298 -4.75 21.75 2.65
CA TYR A 298 -4.55 22.42 1.37
C TYR A 298 -5.91 22.72 0.74
N SER A 299 -5.91 23.56 -0.30
CA SER A 299 -7.12 24.07 -0.95
C SER A 299 -7.29 23.58 -2.39
N SER A 300 -6.24 23.01 -2.98
CA SER A 300 -6.22 22.55 -4.36
C SER A 300 -5.17 21.46 -4.58
N LYS A 301 -5.27 20.75 -5.72
CA LYS A 301 -4.23 19.83 -6.20
C LYS A 301 -2.88 20.52 -6.33
N GLN A 302 -2.84 21.75 -6.87
CA GLN A 302 -1.59 22.49 -7.04
C GLN A 302 -0.90 22.74 -5.71
N GLN A 303 -1.63 23.22 -4.69
CA GLN A 303 -1.06 23.47 -3.37
C GLN A 303 -0.58 22.16 -2.73
N ARG A 304 -1.35 21.06 -2.88
CA ARG A 304 -0.92 19.73 -2.45
C ARG A 304 0.40 19.35 -3.11
N ASP A 305 0.50 19.45 -4.43
CA ASP A 305 1.70 19.07 -5.19
C ASP A 305 2.92 19.93 -4.80
N GLU A 306 2.73 21.20 -4.46
CA GLU A 306 3.78 22.07 -3.92
C GLU A 306 4.26 21.60 -2.54
N ILE A 307 3.34 21.28 -1.62
CA ILE A 307 3.67 20.73 -0.29
C ILE A 307 4.39 19.40 -0.44
N PHE A 308 3.86 18.51 -1.27
CA PHE A 308 4.41 17.18 -1.58
C PHE A 308 5.84 17.28 -2.11
N ASN A 309 6.09 18.14 -3.11
CA ASN A 309 7.42 18.34 -3.67
C ASN A 309 8.41 18.99 -2.68
N LYS A 310 7.95 19.89 -1.81
CA LYS A 310 8.78 20.49 -0.74
C LYS A 310 9.17 19.46 0.32
N LEU A 311 8.21 18.64 0.76
CA LEU A 311 8.45 17.56 1.72
C LEU A 311 9.46 16.55 1.16
N LEU A 312 9.28 16.15 -0.10
CA LEU A 312 10.19 15.26 -0.80
C LEU A 312 11.62 15.83 -0.89
N ASP A 313 11.77 17.08 -1.36
CA ASP A 313 13.07 17.74 -1.49
C ASP A 313 13.78 17.85 -0.13
N LEU A 314 13.05 18.23 0.92
CA LEU A 314 13.59 18.37 2.27
C LEU A 314 13.97 17.01 2.87
N GLY A 315 13.12 15.99 2.71
CA GLY A 315 13.39 14.63 3.19
C GLY A 315 14.66 14.04 2.58
N ILE A 316 14.84 14.19 1.27
CA ILE A 316 16.07 13.77 0.57
C ILE A 316 17.29 14.52 1.13
N ARG A 317 17.20 15.84 1.31
CA ARG A 317 18.30 16.66 1.87
C ARG A 317 18.64 16.34 3.32
N GLU A 318 17.67 15.95 4.12
CA GLU A 318 17.88 15.55 5.52
C GLU A 318 18.55 14.19 5.64
N SER A 319 18.33 13.29 4.67
CA SER A 319 19.01 12.00 4.53
C SER A 319 19.02 11.18 5.83
N VAL A 320 17.96 11.28 6.65
CA VAL A 320 17.77 10.37 7.79
C VAL A 320 17.42 8.97 7.29
N ARG A 321 16.76 8.90 6.14
CA ARG A 321 16.50 7.68 5.39
C ARG A 321 17.08 7.81 3.99
N ILE A 322 17.90 6.86 3.58
CA ILE A 322 18.56 6.87 2.27
C ILE A 322 18.03 5.72 1.43
N PHE A 323 17.14 6.04 0.50
CA PHE A 323 16.53 5.06 -0.39
C PHE A 323 17.55 4.49 -1.38
N VAL A 324 17.47 3.18 -1.62
CA VAL A 324 18.44 2.45 -2.44
C VAL A 324 17.79 1.95 -3.71
N VAL A 325 16.78 1.09 -3.57
CA VAL A 325 16.15 0.39 -4.69
C VAL A 325 14.69 0.08 -4.38
N ALA A 326 13.84 0.12 -5.40
CA ALA A 326 12.52 -0.52 -5.37
C ALA A 326 12.63 -1.85 -6.12
N PRO A 327 12.68 -3.00 -5.42
CA PRO A 327 12.81 -4.30 -6.08
C PRO A 327 11.59 -4.61 -6.95
N ILE A 328 11.84 -5.17 -8.14
CA ILE A 328 10.78 -5.75 -8.98
C ILE A 328 10.65 -7.22 -8.59
N SER A 329 9.53 -7.56 -7.97
CA SER A 329 9.18 -8.94 -7.64
C SER A 329 8.47 -9.59 -8.81
N GLY A 330 8.85 -10.82 -9.14
CA GLY A 330 8.11 -11.62 -10.10
C GLY A 330 7.20 -12.62 -9.42
N PHE A 331 6.01 -12.81 -9.97
CA PHE A 331 5.02 -13.78 -9.54
C PHE A 331 4.76 -14.75 -10.68
N VAL A 332 4.43 -15.99 -10.37
CA VAL A 332 4.34 -17.05 -11.38
C VAL A 332 3.01 -17.77 -11.32
N ALA A 333 2.42 -18.00 -12.50
CA ALA A 333 1.26 -18.86 -12.69
C ALA A 333 1.49 -19.78 -13.89
N GLN A 334 0.81 -20.93 -13.93
CA GLN A 334 0.77 -21.77 -15.12
C GLN A 334 0.15 -21.01 -16.29
N LYS A 335 0.69 -21.23 -17.50
CA LYS A 335 0.28 -20.50 -18.72
C LYS A 335 -1.18 -20.75 -19.14
N ASN A 336 -1.74 -21.90 -18.74
CA ASN A 336 -3.14 -22.25 -18.99
C ASN A 336 -4.11 -21.58 -18.00
N VAL A 337 -3.64 -21.03 -16.88
CA VAL A 337 -4.45 -20.20 -15.99
C VAL A 337 -4.79 -18.88 -16.70
N LYS A 338 -6.06 -18.49 -16.65
CA LYS A 338 -6.61 -17.28 -17.28
C LYS A 338 -7.18 -16.36 -16.21
N GLY A 339 -7.41 -15.09 -16.53
CA GLY A 339 -8.05 -14.14 -15.61
C GLY A 339 -7.17 -13.68 -14.45
N VAL A 340 -5.85 -13.87 -14.52
CA VAL A 340 -4.92 -13.38 -13.49
C VAL A 340 -4.85 -11.84 -13.56
N VAL A 341 -4.91 -11.19 -12.40
CA VAL A 341 -4.79 -9.73 -12.28
C VAL A 341 -3.48 -9.40 -11.58
N ASP A 342 -2.71 -8.48 -12.15
CA ASP A 342 -1.40 -8.10 -11.62
C ASP A 342 -1.52 -6.73 -10.94
N ASP A 343 -1.69 -6.72 -9.60
CA ASP A 343 -1.58 -5.46 -8.87
C ASP A 343 -0.12 -4.98 -8.95
N LEU A 344 0.12 -3.81 -9.52
CA LEU A 344 1.49 -3.38 -9.82
C LEU A 344 2.32 -3.09 -8.56
N ALA A 345 1.70 -3.06 -7.38
CA ALA A 345 2.38 -3.01 -6.09
C ALA A 345 2.39 -4.39 -5.38
N ALA A 346 1.25 -5.08 -5.31
CA ALA A 346 1.07 -6.31 -4.52
C ALA A 346 1.34 -7.62 -5.28
N GLY A 347 1.36 -7.58 -6.61
CA GLY A 347 1.46 -8.75 -7.49
C GLY A 347 0.13 -9.46 -7.67
N ILE A 348 0.19 -10.77 -7.97
CA ILE A 348 -1.00 -11.56 -8.30
C ILE A 348 -1.80 -12.03 -7.09
N GLY A 349 -1.23 -11.94 -5.87
CA GLY A 349 -1.95 -12.22 -4.63
C GLY A 349 -2.84 -11.04 -4.25
N ASN A 350 -4.02 -10.97 -4.86
CA ASN A 350 -4.98 -9.89 -4.66
C ASN A 350 -6.41 -10.39 -4.93
N ARG A 351 -7.40 -9.66 -4.41
CA ARG A 351 -8.82 -10.03 -4.55
C ARG A 351 -9.31 -10.22 -5.98
N TRP A 352 -8.70 -9.54 -6.95
CA TRP A 352 -9.17 -9.57 -8.33
C TRP A 352 -8.69 -10.84 -9.04
N THR A 353 -7.49 -11.32 -8.70
CA THR A 353 -7.04 -12.66 -9.11
C THR A 353 -7.95 -13.73 -8.51
N GLU A 354 -8.24 -13.67 -7.21
CA GLU A 354 -9.17 -14.61 -6.55
C GLU A 354 -10.59 -14.53 -7.17
N MET A 355 -11.03 -13.35 -7.62
CA MET A 355 -12.32 -13.18 -8.29
C MET A 355 -12.34 -13.76 -9.72
N LEU A 356 -11.27 -13.55 -10.49
CA LEU A 356 -11.30 -13.72 -11.95
C LEU A 356 -10.52 -14.93 -12.46
N ALA A 357 -9.52 -15.39 -11.70
CA ALA A 357 -8.63 -16.42 -12.18
C ALA A 357 -9.35 -17.76 -12.28
N TYR A 358 -8.97 -18.56 -13.27
CA TYR A 358 -9.45 -19.92 -13.40
C TYR A 358 -8.51 -20.75 -14.28
N LYS A 359 -8.60 -22.06 -14.11
CA LYS A 359 -7.95 -23.04 -14.97
C LYS A 359 -9.01 -23.74 -15.82
N PRO A 360 -8.96 -23.63 -17.16
CA PRO A 360 -9.91 -24.31 -18.04
C PRO A 360 -10.01 -25.81 -17.73
N GLY A 361 -11.23 -26.32 -17.61
CA GLY A 361 -11.49 -27.73 -17.28
C GLY A 361 -11.34 -28.10 -15.79
N SER A 362 -11.05 -27.13 -14.91
CA SER A 362 -10.99 -27.33 -13.45
C SER A 362 -12.04 -26.48 -12.75
N THR A 363 -12.65 -27.02 -11.70
CA THR A 363 -13.49 -26.26 -10.75
C THR A 363 -12.67 -25.65 -9.61
N GLU A 364 -11.42 -26.08 -9.46
CA GLU A 364 -10.52 -25.69 -8.37
C GLU A 364 -9.32 -24.90 -8.90
N LEU A 365 -8.84 -23.96 -8.09
CA LEU A 365 -7.51 -23.36 -8.20
C LEU A 365 -6.64 -23.80 -7.03
N LYS A 366 -5.44 -24.27 -7.32
CA LYS A 366 -4.42 -24.64 -6.32
C LYS A 366 -3.39 -23.53 -6.22
N ILE A 367 -3.28 -22.90 -5.05
CA ILE A 367 -2.53 -21.68 -4.85
C ILE A 367 -1.47 -21.92 -3.77
N GLY A 368 -0.22 -21.60 -4.06
CA GLY A 368 0.81 -21.53 -3.03
C GLY A 368 0.89 -20.15 -2.41
N ALA A 369 1.17 -20.05 -1.11
CA ALA A 369 1.41 -18.80 -0.39
C ALA A 369 2.64 -18.93 0.52
N LYS A 370 3.22 -17.81 0.99
CA LYS A 370 4.37 -17.85 1.94
C LYS A 370 3.94 -18.25 3.35
N TYR A 371 2.80 -17.73 3.79
CA TYR A 371 2.04 -18.14 4.97
C TYR A 371 0.56 -18.05 4.62
N VAL A 372 -0.27 -18.90 5.23
CA VAL A 372 -1.72 -18.72 5.20
C VAL A 372 -2.15 -17.95 6.44
N HIS A 373 -1.68 -18.38 7.61
CA HIS A 373 -1.92 -17.69 8.87
C HIS A 373 -0.58 -17.41 9.57
N LYS A 374 -0.37 -16.14 9.96
CA LYS A 374 0.83 -15.71 10.69
C LYS A 374 0.50 -14.82 11.87
N TRP A 375 -0.32 -13.79 11.66
CA TRP A 375 -0.89 -12.95 12.73
C TRP A 375 -2.41 -13.11 12.77
N ALA A 376 -3.03 -12.63 13.84
CA ALA A 376 -4.44 -12.88 14.14
C ALA A 376 -5.39 -12.39 13.04
N TRP A 377 -6.34 -13.25 12.66
CA TRP A 377 -7.43 -12.91 11.75
C TRP A 377 -8.56 -12.29 12.58
N ASN A 378 -8.48 -10.98 12.79
CA ASN A 378 -9.38 -10.23 13.66
C ASN A 378 -9.83 -8.94 12.96
N PRO A 379 -11.14 -8.70 12.82
CA PRO A 379 -11.66 -7.59 12.01
C PRO A 379 -11.38 -6.20 12.59
N VAL A 380 -11.11 -6.07 13.90
CA VAL A 380 -10.93 -4.76 14.56
C VAL A 380 -9.47 -4.34 14.62
N GLY A 381 -8.62 -5.21 15.18
CA GLY A 381 -7.20 -4.93 15.39
C GLY A 381 -6.28 -6.02 14.86
N GLY A 382 -6.77 -6.90 13.96
CA GLY A 382 -6.03 -7.95 13.27
C GLY A 382 -5.55 -7.55 11.86
N TYR A 383 -5.18 -8.55 11.05
CA TYR A 383 -4.75 -8.39 9.65
C TYR A 383 -3.63 -7.36 9.44
N GLN A 384 -2.71 -7.27 10.40
CA GLN A 384 -1.60 -6.32 10.36
C GLN A 384 -0.38 -6.85 9.58
N ASP A 385 -0.45 -8.06 9.01
CA ASP A 385 0.59 -8.66 8.16
C ASP A 385 0.12 -8.85 6.71
N MET A 386 1.06 -8.77 5.76
CA MET A 386 0.74 -8.91 4.34
C MET A 386 0.20 -10.32 3.99
N TYR A 387 0.57 -11.36 4.72
CA TYR A 387 0.20 -12.74 4.39
C TYR A 387 -1.29 -12.98 4.60
N SER A 388 -1.82 -12.57 5.75
CA SER A 388 -3.25 -12.67 6.07
C SER A 388 -4.09 -11.72 5.19
N VAL A 389 -3.58 -10.51 4.91
CA VAL A 389 -4.27 -9.53 4.07
C VAL A 389 -4.51 -10.04 2.65
N ILE A 390 -3.53 -10.71 2.03
CA ILE A 390 -3.67 -11.24 0.65
C ILE A 390 -4.91 -12.13 0.52
N ILE A 391 -5.17 -12.99 1.51
CA ILE A 391 -6.28 -13.95 1.49
C ILE A 391 -7.58 -13.28 1.96
N HIS A 392 -7.50 -12.40 2.97
CA HIS A 392 -8.68 -11.72 3.52
C HIS A 392 -9.39 -10.84 2.50
N GLN A 393 -8.64 -10.18 1.60
CA GLN A 393 -9.23 -9.29 0.60
C GLN A 393 -10.21 -10.01 -0.35
N GLY A 394 -10.03 -11.29 -0.65
CA GLY A 394 -10.97 -12.10 -1.44
C GLY A 394 -12.28 -12.41 -0.72
N MET A 395 -12.34 -12.19 0.60
CA MET A 395 -13.48 -12.52 1.44
C MET A 395 -14.34 -11.31 1.83
N ILE A 396 -13.95 -10.09 1.43
CA ILE A 396 -14.67 -8.86 1.80
C ILE A 396 -14.98 -7.96 0.61
N ASP A 397 -16.08 -7.22 0.73
CA ASP A 397 -16.49 -6.18 -0.22
C ASP A 397 -16.72 -4.85 0.49
N GLY A 398 -15.94 -3.84 0.09
CA GLY A 398 -16.12 -2.46 0.52
C GLY A 398 -17.13 -1.68 -0.33
N PHE A 399 -17.25 -0.38 -0.05
CA PHE A 399 -17.98 0.53 -0.93
C PHE A 399 -17.25 0.78 -2.25
N MET A 400 -15.92 0.82 -2.18
CA MET A 400 -14.99 1.11 -3.26
C MET A 400 -13.76 0.20 -3.09
N TRP A 401 -12.96 0.06 -4.15
CA TRP A 401 -11.68 -0.63 -4.08
C TRP A 401 -10.67 0.02 -5.02
N ASN A 402 -9.38 -0.06 -4.70
CA ASN A 402 -8.35 0.49 -5.59
C ASN A 402 -8.22 -0.36 -6.86
N ASN A 403 -8.11 0.31 -7.99
CA ASN A 403 -7.75 -0.32 -9.24
C ASN A 403 -6.29 -0.83 -9.14
N PRO A 404 -6.05 -2.10 -9.44
CA PRO A 404 -4.74 -2.75 -9.25
C PRO A 404 -3.62 -2.20 -10.15
N TYR A 405 -3.94 -1.36 -11.15
CA TYR A 405 -2.97 -0.86 -12.13
C TYR A 405 -2.71 0.64 -12.03
N ASN A 406 -3.68 1.44 -11.56
CA ASN A 406 -3.56 2.90 -11.50
C ASN A 406 -4.03 3.52 -10.18
N GLY A 407 -4.61 2.72 -9.27
CA GLY A 407 -5.07 3.17 -7.95
C GLY A 407 -6.40 3.92 -7.94
N ASP A 408 -7.07 4.13 -9.08
CA ASP A 408 -8.41 4.76 -9.12
C ASP A 408 -9.45 3.95 -8.34
N LYS A 409 -10.50 4.60 -7.82
CA LYS A 409 -11.57 3.91 -7.07
C LYS A 409 -12.55 3.21 -8.02
N ILE A 410 -12.61 1.89 -7.90
CA ILE A 410 -13.62 1.04 -8.53
C ILE A 410 -14.87 1.00 -7.63
N PRO A 411 -16.06 1.42 -8.12
CA PRO A 411 -17.29 1.32 -7.34
C PRO A 411 -17.70 -0.14 -7.08
N LEU A 412 -17.88 -0.49 -5.81
CA LEU A 412 -18.43 -1.76 -5.34
C LEU A 412 -19.82 -1.54 -4.73
N LEU A 413 -19.99 -1.68 -3.41
CA LEU A 413 -21.31 -1.56 -2.77
C LEU A 413 -21.90 -0.14 -2.87
N ALA A 414 -21.04 0.89 -2.98
CA ALA A 414 -21.47 2.21 -3.41
C ALA A 414 -21.57 2.24 -4.94
N LYS A 415 -22.76 2.55 -5.45
CA LYS A 415 -22.99 2.70 -6.89
C LYS A 415 -22.41 4.01 -7.41
N SER A 416 -22.56 5.08 -6.62
CA SER A 416 -22.06 6.42 -6.90
C SER A 416 -21.94 7.22 -5.61
N TRP A 417 -21.22 8.33 -5.67
CA TRP A 417 -21.10 9.28 -4.57
C TRP A 417 -21.04 10.71 -5.07
N LYS A 418 -21.38 11.64 -4.19
CA LYS A 418 -21.28 13.08 -4.44
C LYS A 418 -20.67 13.78 -3.23
N VAL A 419 -19.68 14.63 -3.48
CA VAL A 419 -19.08 15.49 -2.47
C VAL A 419 -19.68 16.89 -2.59
N ILE A 420 -20.22 17.41 -1.49
CA ILE A 420 -20.84 18.74 -1.41
C ILE A 420 -20.06 19.57 -0.40
N PRO A 421 -19.42 20.69 -0.80
CA PRO A 421 -18.66 21.53 0.11
C PRO A 421 -19.55 22.44 0.96
N ASN A 422 -19.03 22.85 2.12
CA ASN A 422 -19.57 23.88 3.01
C ASN A 422 -21.06 23.70 3.34
N VAL A 423 -21.34 22.71 4.19
CA VAL A 423 -22.72 22.30 4.51
C VAL A 423 -23.03 22.47 5.98
N ASN A 424 -24.27 22.87 6.28
CA ASN A 424 -24.82 22.77 7.62
C ASN A 424 -25.17 21.32 7.90
N VAL A 425 -24.76 20.80 9.04
CA VAL A 425 -25.14 19.45 9.45
C VAL A 425 -26.56 19.52 10.02
N PRO A 426 -27.53 18.79 9.44
CA PRO A 426 -28.91 18.83 9.91
C PRO A 426 -29.03 18.17 11.28
N THR A 427 -29.95 18.63 12.12
CA THR A 427 -30.22 18.02 13.44
C THR A 427 -30.81 16.61 13.35
N SER A 428 -31.28 16.19 12.17
CA SER A 428 -31.65 14.80 11.88
C SER A 428 -30.44 13.87 11.73
N ALA A 429 -29.23 14.41 11.53
CA ALA A 429 -28.01 13.62 11.59
C ALA A 429 -27.73 13.18 13.03
N ILE A 430 -27.08 12.03 13.17
CA ILE A 430 -26.65 11.48 14.45
C ILE A 430 -25.12 11.35 14.52
N ILE A 431 -24.61 11.34 15.74
CA ILE A 431 -23.20 11.09 16.05
C ILE A 431 -23.11 10.21 17.28
N TYR A 432 -22.13 9.31 17.34
CA TYR A 432 -21.88 8.52 18.53
C TYR A 432 -21.06 9.34 19.53
N ASN A 433 -21.52 9.43 20.78
CA ASN A 433 -20.84 10.17 21.83
C ASN A 433 -20.19 9.18 22.81
N ALA A 434 -18.88 8.99 22.70
CA ALA A 434 -18.10 8.07 23.55
C ALA A 434 -18.02 8.50 25.03
N THR A 435 -18.31 9.76 25.38
CA THR A 435 -18.41 10.18 26.80
C THR A 435 -19.76 9.80 27.41
N LEU A 436 -20.81 9.79 26.59
CA LEU A 436 -22.16 9.42 27.02
C LEU A 436 -22.51 7.95 26.72
N HIS A 437 -21.61 7.23 26.05
CA HIS A 437 -21.78 5.86 25.55
C HIS A 437 -23.10 5.63 24.78
N LYS A 438 -23.50 6.61 23.94
CA LYS A 438 -24.75 6.51 23.16
C LYS A 438 -24.77 7.35 21.90
N TRP A 439 -25.66 6.99 20.99
CA TRP A 439 -26.02 7.81 19.84
C TRP A 439 -26.81 9.06 20.28
N VAL A 440 -26.46 10.21 19.71
CA VAL A 440 -27.19 11.46 19.93
C VAL A 440 -27.40 12.20 18.61
N HIS A 441 -28.42 13.05 18.54
CA HIS A 441 -28.56 13.99 17.43
C HIS A 441 -27.41 15.00 17.44
N VAL A 442 -26.98 15.39 16.24
CA VAL A 442 -26.05 16.50 16.06
C VAL A 442 -26.70 17.79 16.57
N LYS A 443 -25.93 18.59 17.31
CA LYS A 443 -26.41 19.87 17.86
C LYS A 443 -26.72 20.87 16.74
N PRO A 444 -27.68 21.79 16.93
CA PRO A 444 -27.90 22.89 15.99
C PRO A 444 -26.63 23.73 15.77
N GLY A 445 -26.42 24.24 14.55
CA GLY A 445 -25.32 25.15 14.22
C GLY A 445 -23.97 24.48 13.94
N ILE A 446 -23.92 23.14 13.86
CA ILE A 446 -22.73 22.43 13.41
C ILE A 446 -22.56 22.61 11.89
N HIS A 447 -21.37 23.04 11.49
CA HIS A 447 -20.93 23.13 10.11
C HIS A 447 -19.92 22.02 9.81
N ALA A 448 -19.96 21.49 8.59
CA ALA A 448 -18.96 20.55 8.09
C ALA A 448 -18.36 21.07 6.78
N ARG A 449 -17.05 20.84 6.60
CA ARG A 449 -16.36 21.19 5.35
C ARG A 449 -16.97 20.47 4.14
N PHE A 450 -17.40 19.22 4.31
CA PHE A 450 -18.07 18.44 3.26
C PHE A 450 -19.21 17.57 3.79
N ALA A 451 -20.21 17.35 2.93
CA ALA A 451 -21.06 16.17 2.95
C ALA A 451 -20.63 15.21 1.84
N VAL A 452 -20.48 13.93 2.17
CA VAL A 452 -20.30 12.83 1.22
C VAL A 452 -21.61 12.07 1.15
N GLU A 453 -22.38 12.29 0.08
CA GLU A 453 -23.59 11.51 -0.20
C GLU A 453 -23.19 10.22 -0.91
N LEU A 454 -23.53 9.07 -0.33
CA LEU A 454 -23.36 7.76 -0.93
C LEU A 454 -24.70 7.24 -1.43
N ASP A 455 -24.76 6.90 -2.72
CA ASP A 455 -25.84 6.12 -3.29
C ASP A 455 -25.42 4.65 -3.31
N LEU A 456 -25.96 3.88 -2.38
CA LEU A 456 -25.66 2.47 -2.24
C LEU A 456 -26.50 1.62 -3.20
N ARG A 457 -26.01 0.42 -3.52
CA ARG A 457 -26.80 -0.55 -4.29
C ARG A 457 -28.04 -0.97 -3.51
N LYS A 458 -29.13 -1.26 -4.23
CA LYS A 458 -30.36 -1.82 -3.62
C LYS A 458 -30.11 -3.17 -2.95
N ASN A 459 -29.26 -3.98 -3.58
CA ASN A 459 -28.75 -5.20 -3.00
C ASN A 459 -27.34 -4.93 -2.46
N LEU A 460 -27.22 -4.83 -1.13
CA LEU A 460 -25.94 -4.68 -0.43
C LEU A 460 -25.24 -6.02 -0.19
N GLY A 461 -25.87 -7.12 -0.62
CA GLY A 461 -25.37 -8.47 -0.43
C GLY A 461 -25.80 -9.10 0.89
N VAL A 462 -25.16 -10.23 1.15
CA VAL A 462 -25.34 -11.06 2.33
C VAL A 462 -23.95 -11.42 2.87
N PHE A 463 -23.82 -11.50 4.19
CA PHE A 463 -22.64 -12.04 4.85
C PHE A 463 -22.54 -13.55 4.60
N HIS A 464 -21.36 -14.12 4.83
CA HIS A 464 -21.09 -15.55 4.61
C HIS A 464 -21.91 -16.50 5.49
N ASP A 465 -22.47 -16.00 6.58
CA ASP A 465 -23.44 -16.71 7.42
C ASP A 465 -24.88 -16.67 6.87
N GLY A 466 -25.11 -15.95 5.77
CA GLY A 466 -26.39 -15.81 5.08
C GLY A 466 -27.23 -14.60 5.49
N GLN A 467 -26.80 -13.82 6.49
CA GLN A 467 -27.51 -12.61 6.90
C GLN A 467 -27.43 -11.53 5.83
N LYS A 468 -28.53 -10.80 5.59
CA LYS A 468 -28.49 -9.60 4.74
C LYS A 468 -27.67 -8.51 5.40
N VAL A 469 -26.89 -7.80 4.62
CA VAL A 469 -26.19 -6.59 5.09
C VAL A 469 -27.22 -5.51 5.43
N ARG A 470 -27.21 -5.00 6.66
CA ARG A 470 -28.14 -3.98 7.16
C ARG A 470 -27.43 -2.64 7.40
N VAL A 471 -28.23 -1.58 7.49
CA VAL A 471 -27.74 -0.24 7.91
C VAL A 471 -27.15 -0.29 9.33
N THR A 472 -27.70 -1.14 10.19
CA THR A 472 -27.21 -1.35 11.56
C THR A 472 -25.80 -1.91 11.57
N ASP A 473 -25.44 -2.83 10.67
CA ASP A 473 -24.06 -3.35 10.54
C ASP A 473 -23.07 -2.23 10.18
N MET A 474 -23.46 -1.33 9.26
CA MET A 474 -22.62 -0.18 8.85
C MET A 474 -22.45 0.84 10.00
N LEU A 475 -23.54 1.18 10.69
CA LEU A 475 -23.49 2.13 11.81
C LEU A 475 -22.78 1.55 13.03
N TYR A 476 -22.79 0.23 13.21
CA TYR A 476 -22.05 -0.42 14.29
C TYR A 476 -20.56 -0.17 14.19
N TRP A 477 -20.00 -0.13 12.98
CA TRP A 477 -18.59 0.21 12.80
C TRP A 477 -18.27 1.64 13.23
N ILE A 478 -19.13 2.63 12.91
CA ILE A 478 -18.95 4.01 13.39
C ILE A 478 -18.97 4.05 14.92
N TYR A 479 -19.90 3.33 15.56
CA TYR A 479 -19.91 3.15 17.01
C TYR A 479 -18.59 2.57 17.50
N LEU A 480 -18.20 1.42 16.97
CA LEU A 480 -17.08 0.62 17.47
C LEU A 480 -15.77 1.39 17.39
N VAL A 481 -15.46 2.03 16.27
CA VAL A 481 -14.22 2.81 16.16
C VAL A 481 -14.23 4.05 17.05
N THR A 482 -15.41 4.68 17.24
CA THR A 482 -15.52 5.89 18.06
C THR A 482 -15.40 5.58 19.54
N GLU A 483 -16.08 4.54 20.01
CA GLU A 483 -16.04 4.06 21.40
C GLU A 483 -14.63 3.55 21.72
N TRP A 484 -14.14 2.55 20.99
CA TRP A 484 -12.84 1.92 21.28
C TRP A 484 -11.63 2.82 20.96
N GLY A 485 -11.81 3.82 20.09
CA GLY A 485 -10.77 4.79 19.74
C GLY A 485 -10.73 6.04 20.62
N THR A 486 -11.71 6.26 21.50
CA THR A 486 -11.80 7.48 22.32
C THR A 486 -11.73 7.14 23.81
N LYS A 487 -10.69 7.60 24.48
CA LYS A 487 -10.57 7.41 25.94
C LYS A 487 -11.59 8.27 26.68
N SER A 488 -12.63 7.65 27.22
CA SER A 488 -13.75 8.32 27.93
C SER A 488 -13.52 8.48 29.44
N GLY A 489 -12.51 7.83 30.01
CA GLY A 489 -12.18 7.91 31.44
C GLY A 489 -10.87 7.22 31.83
N LYS A 490 -10.53 7.26 33.13
CA LYS A 490 -9.30 6.64 33.66
C LYS A 490 -9.33 5.10 33.61
N ASN A 491 -10.49 4.51 33.85
CA ASN A 491 -10.71 3.05 33.89
C ASN A 491 -11.61 2.61 32.72
N ASP A 492 -11.44 3.24 31.56
CA ASP A 492 -12.23 2.91 30.37
C ASP A 492 -11.86 1.51 29.86
N MET A 493 -12.79 0.57 30.00
CA MET A 493 -12.61 -0.82 29.55
C MET A 493 -12.77 -0.98 28.03
N LYS A 494 -13.33 0.03 27.35
CA LYS A 494 -13.53 0.07 25.91
C LYS A 494 -12.60 1.10 25.28
N TYR A 495 -11.31 0.95 25.54
CA TYR A 495 -10.27 1.74 24.90
C TYR A 495 -9.17 0.81 24.38
N ASP A 496 -8.83 0.95 23.10
CA ASP A 496 -7.72 0.24 22.47
C ASP A 496 -6.79 1.25 21.79
N THR A 497 -5.51 1.21 22.16
CA THR A 497 -4.51 2.17 21.69
C THR A 497 -4.26 2.08 20.18
N TYR A 498 -4.37 0.88 19.60
CA TYR A 498 -4.26 0.69 18.16
C TYR A 498 -5.46 1.30 17.43
N VAL A 499 -6.69 1.05 17.90
CA VAL A 499 -7.91 1.65 17.32
C VAL A 499 -7.84 3.18 17.37
N ALA A 500 -7.43 3.74 18.52
CA ALA A 500 -7.26 5.18 18.69
C ALA A 500 -6.23 5.77 17.72
N SER A 501 -5.10 5.08 17.51
CA SER A 501 -4.04 5.53 16.59
C SER A 501 -4.48 5.47 15.12
N THR A 502 -5.20 4.41 14.73
CA THR A 502 -5.64 4.16 13.36
C THR A 502 -6.78 5.10 12.96
N TRP A 503 -7.75 5.32 13.85
CA TRP A 503 -8.99 6.05 13.53
C TRP A 503 -9.06 7.47 14.10
N GLY A 504 -8.06 7.90 14.90
CA GLY A 504 -8.09 9.20 15.59
C GLY A 504 -8.32 10.41 14.67
N THR A 505 -7.69 10.44 13.49
CA THR A 505 -7.93 11.49 12.49
C THR A 505 -9.38 11.48 12.02
N TRP A 506 -9.93 10.31 11.67
CA TRP A 506 -11.31 10.17 11.23
C TRP A 506 -12.29 10.62 12.34
N ILE A 507 -12.12 10.12 13.57
CA ILE A 507 -12.94 10.46 14.74
C ILE A 507 -12.95 11.98 14.98
N SER A 508 -11.78 12.63 14.93
CA SER A 508 -11.66 14.07 15.20
C SER A 508 -12.31 14.96 14.12
N LYS A 509 -12.48 14.45 12.91
CA LYS A 509 -12.99 15.21 11.75
C LYS A 509 -14.41 14.83 11.36
N PHE A 510 -14.91 13.68 11.81
CA PHE A 510 -16.28 13.26 11.59
C PHE A 510 -17.27 14.16 12.34
N LYS A 511 -18.34 14.59 11.67
CA LYS A 511 -19.35 15.52 12.20
C LYS A 511 -20.74 14.92 12.35
N GLY A 512 -20.94 13.70 11.84
CA GLY A 512 -22.18 12.97 11.95
C GLY A 512 -22.55 12.24 10.67
N VAL A 513 -23.56 11.38 10.80
CA VAL A 513 -24.13 10.59 9.72
C VAL A 513 -25.63 10.84 9.66
N GLN A 514 -26.15 11.00 8.45
CA GLN A 514 -27.58 11.03 8.18
C GLN A 514 -27.95 9.86 7.28
N VAL A 515 -28.90 9.03 7.73
CA VAL A 515 -29.49 7.99 6.90
C VAL A 515 -30.77 8.56 6.29
N VAL A 516 -30.72 8.89 5.00
CA VAL A 516 -31.90 9.40 4.26
C VAL A 516 -32.81 8.24 3.87
N SER A 517 -32.20 7.11 3.50
CA SER A 517 -32.87 5.82 3.29
C SER A 517 -31.83 4.70 3.43
N PRO A 518 -32.24 3.41 3.47
CA PRO A 518 -31.29 2.30 3.51
C PRO A 518 -30.27 2.26 2.34
N THR A 519 -30.54 2.98 1.25
CA THR A 519 -29.65 3.06 0.08
C THR A 519 -29.06 4.46 -0.14
N LYS A 520 -29.33 5.42 0.76
CA LYS A 520 -28.77 6.77 0.67
C LYS A 520 -28.31 7.25 2.05
N ILE A 521 -27.00 7.31 2.23
CA ILE A 521 -26.34 7.73 3.48
C ILE A 521 -25.47 8.96 3.21
N ILE A 522 -25.50 9.93 4.11
CA ILE A 522 -24.70 11.15 4.03
C ILE A 522 -23.77 11.21 5.23
N LEU A 523 -22.47 11.32 4.97
CA LEU A 523 -21.44 11.51 5.99
C LEU A 523 -20.96 12.96 5.98
N TYR A 524 -20.95 13.58 7.16
CA TYR A 524 -20.48 14.96 7.34
C TYR A 524 -19.08 14.94 7.94
N THR A 525 -18.16 15.71 7.36
CA THR A 525 -16.74 15.65 7.73
C THR A 525 -16.00 16.96 7.49
N ASP A 526 -14.96 17.19 8.28
CA ASP A 526 -13.94 18.20 8.05
C ASP A 526 -12.66 17.65 7.39
N MET A 527 -12.63 16.35 7.08
CA MET A 527 -11.54 15.77 6.28
C MET A 527 -11.54 16.38 4.87
N TYR A 528 -10.38 16.37 4.22
CA TYR A 528 -10.26 16.93 2.87
C TYR A 528 -9.32 16.12 2.00
N HIS A 529 -9.76 15.95 0.76
CA HIS A 529 -8.92 15.58 -0.36
C HIS A 529 -9.44 16.32 -1.61
N PHE A 530 -8.56 16.72 -2.53
CA PHE A 530 -8.97 17.47 -3.72
C PHE A 530 -9.67 16.58 -4.76
N ASP A 531 -9.28 15.29 -4.83
CA ASP A 531 -10.00 14.26 -5.60
C ASP A 531 -11.22 13.81 -4.78
N PRO A 532 -12.45 14.03 -5.29
CA PRO A 532 -13.67 13.65 -4.58
C PRO A 532 -13.82 12.14 -4.39
N ASN A 533 -13.19 11.31 -5.22
CA ASN A 533 -13.26 9.85 -5.10
C ASN A 533 -12.44 9.37 -3.89
N GLU A 534 -11.27 9.95 -3.69
CA GLU A 534 -10.45 9.68 -2.50
C GLU A 534 -11.12 10.19 -1.24
N LEU A 535 -11.73 11.39 -1.28
CA LEU A 535 -12.47 11.91 -0.13
C LEU A 535 -13.64 10.99 0.23
N ALA A 536 -14.38 10.50 -0.77
CA ALA A 536 -15.50 9.59 -0.53
C ALA A 536 -15.04 8.27 0.10
N ASP A 537 -13.98 7.64 -0.45
CA ASP A 537 -13.41 6.40 0.07
C ASP A 537 -12.88 6.58 1.50
N MET A 538 -12.06 7.60 1.73
CA MET A 538 -11.46 7.92 3.03
C MET A 538 -12.51 8.13 4.14
N VAL A 539 -13.65 8.76 3.82
CA VAL A 539 -14.68 9.11 4.80
C VAL A 539 -15.64 7.95 5.02
N SER A 540 -15.97 7.20 3.96
CA SER A 540 -16.97 6.12 4.01
C SER A 540 -16.41 4.74 4.35
N GLY A 541 -15.12 4.50 4.13
CA GLY A 541 -14.49 3.19 4.33
C GLY A 541 -14.70 2.62 5.74
N VAL A 542 -14.80 3.49 6.76
CA VAL A 542 -15.08 3.11 8.15
C VAL A 542 -16.36 2.31 8.32
N MET A 543 -17.41 2.58 7.53
CA MET A 543 -18.71 1.96 7.67
C MET A 543 -18.94 0.87 6.61
N ALA A 544 -17.90 0.51 5.86
CA ALA A 544 -17.96 -0.56 4.90
C ALA A 544 -18.31 -1.87 5.65
N PRO A 545 -19.44 -2.52 5.31
CA PRO A 545 -19.82 -3.74 5.99
C PRO A 545 -18.80 -4.83 5.67
N SER A 546 -18.35 -5.54 6.70
CA SER A 546 -17.36 -6.63 6.57
C SER A 546 -17.73 -7.83 7.43
N VAL A 547 -18.30 -7.59 8.62
CA VAL A 547 -18.81 -8.59 9.55
C VAL A 547 -20.18 -8.15 10.09
N PRO A 548 -21.08 -9.09 10.45
CA PRO A 548 -22.35 -8.77 11.10
C PRO A 548 -22.11 -8.22 12.51
N TRP A 549 -22.95 -7.26 12.94
CA TRP A 549 -22.77 -6.62 14.24
C TRP A 549 -22.91 -7.59 15.42
N GLU A 550 -23.66 -8.69 15.27
CA GLU A 550 -23.82 -9.73 16.29
C GLU A 550 -22.46 -10.34 16.67
N LEU A 551 -21.60 -10.59 15.68
CA LEU A 551 -20.26 -11.13 15.92
C LEU A 551 -19.37 -10.09 16.62
N LEU A 552 -19.40 -8.84 16.15
CA LEU A 552 -18.63 -7.75 16.77
C LEU A 552 -19.03 -7.55 18.23
N TYR A 553 -20.32 -7.60 18.54
CA TYR A 553 -20.82 -7.46 19.91
C TYR A 553 -20.32 -8.57 20.84
N ALA A 554 -20.38 -9.83 20.40
CA ALA A 554 -19.85 -10.95 21.17
C ALA A 554 -18.32 -10.88 21.34
N MET A 555 -17.60 -10.38 20.33
CA MET A 555 -16.16 -10.10 20.44
C MET A 555 -15.87 -9.00 21.47
N GLU A 556 -16.64 -7.91 21.50
CA GLU A 556 -16.49 -6.86 22.52
C GLU A 556 -16.69 -7.43 23.92
N GLN A 557 -17.74 -8.23 24.15
CA GLN A 557 -17.97 -8.89 25.43
C GLN A 557 -16.81 -9.81 25.83
N ALA A 558 -16.27 -10.58 24.88
CA ALA A 558 -15.10 -11.41 25.12
C ALA A 558 -13.87 -10.57 25.50
N VAL A 559 -13.60 -9.47 24.80
CA VAL A 559 -12.46 -8.58 25.11
C VAL A 559 -12.65 -7.87 26.45
N MET A 560 -13.88 -7.50 26.82
CA MET A 560 -14.16 -6.81 28.08
C MET A 560 -14.10 -7.74 29.30
N HIS A 561 -14.55 -8.97 29.18
CA HIS A 561 -14.75 -9.87 30.32
C HIS A 561 -13.72 -11.00 30.42
N THR A 562 -12.72 -11.02 29.53
CA THR A 562 -11.61 -11.98 29.57
C THR A 562 -10.28 -11.25 29.39
N LYS A 563 -9.19 -12.02 29.21
CA LYS A 563 -7.88 -11.48 28.88
C LYS A 563 -7.64 -11.31 27.38
N LEU A 564 -8.65 -11.54 26.54
CA LEU A 564 -8.54 -11.28 25.10
C LEU A 564 -8.48 -9.77 24.81
N ALA A 565 -7.80 -9.41 23.73
CA ALA A 565 -7.66 -8.03 23.28
C ALA A 565 -7.78 -7.90 21.77
N PHE A 566 -8.28 -6.75 21.29
CA PHE A 566 -8.40 -6.50 19.85
C PHE A 566 -7.05 -6.27 19.17
N SER A 567 -6.06 -5.72 19.87
CA SER A 567 -4.73 -5.44 19.34
C SER A 567 -3.62 -6.18 20.10
N PRO A 568 -2.45 -6.40 19.48
CA PRO A 568 -1.32 -7.06 20.14
C PRO A 568 -0.76 -6.22 21.28
N THR A 569 -0.78 -4.89 21.14
CA THR A 569 -0.38 -3.94 22.19
C THR A 569 -1.25 -4.10 23.43
N GLU A 570 -2.57 -4.15 23.24
CA GLU A 570 -3.51 -4.26 24.36
C GLU A 570 -3.49 -5.68 24.97
N ALA A 571 -3.21 -6.72 24.18
CA ALA A 571 -2.98 -8.08 24.69
C ALA A 571 -1.79 -8.12 25.67
N GLN A 572 -0.70 -7.41 25.35
CA GLN A 572 0.46 -7.29 26.24
C GLN A 572 0.10 -6.56 27.54
N VAL A 573 -0.65 -5.45 27.45
CA VAL A 573 -1.11 -4.68 28.63
C VAL A 573 -1.99 -5.53 29.56
N LYS A 574 -2.91 -6.33 29.00
CA LYS A 574 -3.78 -7.23 29.77
C LYS A 574 -3.08 -8.50 30.29
N GLY A 575 -1.85 -8.79 29.83
CA GLY A 575 -1.19 -10.06 30.07
C GLY A 575 -2.00 -11.25 29.54
N GLY A 576 -2.55 -11.09 28.34
CA GLY A 576 -3.47 -12.00 27.68
C GLY A 576 -3.13 -12.26 26.22
N GLU A 577 -4.14 -12.60 25.43
CA GLU A 577 -3.96 -13.02 24.03
C GLU A 577 -4.64 -12.08 23.04
N TRP A 578 -4.02 -11.93 21.88
CA TRP A 578 -4.59 -11.20 20.76
C TRP A 578 -5.72 -12.03 20.15
N LEU A 579 -6.95 -11.50 20.18
CA LEU A 579 -8.14 -12.17 19.67
C LEU A 579 -7.90 -12.60 18.21
N ASP A 580 -8.21 -13.87 17.92
CA ASP A 580 -7.98 -14.49 16.62
C ASP A 580 -9.17 -15.39 16.26
N SER A 581 -9.73 -15.17 15.07
CA SER A 581 -10.93 -15.87 14.59
C SER A 581 -10.67 -17.31 14.15
N LEU A 582 -9.41 -17.71 14.03
CA LEU A 582 -8.98 -19.07 13.71
C LEU A 582 -8.56 -19.88 14.95
N ASN A 583 -8.33 -19.22 16.09
CA ASN A 583 -7.94 -19.92 17.32
C ASN A 583 -9.16 -20.61 17.96
N PRO A 584 -9.17 -21.96 18.10
CA PRO A 584 -10.33 -22.69 18.60
C PRO A 584 -10.77 -22.29 20.01
N ASP A 585 -9.85 -21.88 20.88
CA ASP A 585 -10.19 -21.49 22.25
C ASP A 585 -10.81 -20.10 22.31
N HIS A 586 -10.32 -19.18 21.46
CA HIS A 586 -10.95 -17.86 21.28
C HIS A 586 -12.36 -18.00 20.69
N VAL A 587 -12.52 -18.87 19.68
CA VAL A 587 -13.81 -19.18 19.05
C VAL A 587 -14.81 -19.71 20.08
N LYS A 588 -14.42 -20.64 20.97
CA LYS A 588 -15.30 -21.14 22.05
C LYS A 588 -15.75 -20.01 23.00
N ILE A 589 -14.86 -19.09 23.34
CA ILE A 589 -15.18 -17.96 24.22
C ILE A 589 -16.23 -17.06 23.57
N VAL A 590 -16.03 -16.66 22.31
CA VAL A 590 -16.98 -15.81 21.57
C VAL A 590 -18.31 -16.53 21.32
N LEU A 591 -18.26 -17.82 20.98
CA LEU A 591 -19.46 -18.65 20.77
C LEU A 591 -20.36 -18.70 22.01
N LYS A 592 -19.77 -18.78 23.21
CA LYS A 592 -20.54 -18.75 24.46
C LYS A 592 -21.34 -17.46 24.63
N TYR A 593 -20.76 -16.33 24.27
CA TYR A 593 -21.43 -15.03 24.31
C TYR A 593 -22.57 -14.96 23.28
N LEU A 594 -22.32 -15.41 22.05
CA LEU A 594 -23.35 -15.51 21.02
C LEU A 594 -24.54 -16.37 21.46
N GLU A 595 -24.30 -17.57 22.02
CA GLU A 595 -25.36 -18.47 22.49
C GLU A 595 -26.14 -17.88 23.68
N GLN A 596 -25.46 -17.12 24.56
CA GLN A 596 -26.11 -16.42 25.65
C GLN A 596 -26.99 -15.28 25.15
N ASP A 597 -26.50 -14.50 24.19
CA ASP A 597 -27.23 -13.37 23.62
C ASP A 597 -28.41 -13.83 22.75
N GLU A 598 -28.27 -14.96 22.03
CA GLU A 598 -29.36 -15.64 21.32
C GLU A 598 -30.47 -16.04 22.27
N LYS A 599 -30.13 -16.72 23.38
CA LYS A 599 -31.11 -17.19 24.37
C LYS A 599 -31.91 -16.06 25.01
N ASN A 600 -31.31 -14.88 25.13
CA ASN A 600 -31.90 -13.73 25.83
C ASN A 600 -32.43 -12.66 24.87
N ASP A 601 -32.47 -12.94 23.55
CA ASP A 601 -32.90 -12.00 22.50
C ASP A 601 -32.23 -10.61 22.61
N VAL A 602 -30.91 -10.60 22.86
CA VAL A 602 -30.19 -9.36 23.18
C VAL A 602 -30.08 -8.45 21.97
N VAL A 603 -30.57 -7.22 22.09
CA VAL A 603 -30.26 -6.12 21.17
C VAL A 603 -29.47 -5.06 21.93
N PRO A 604 -28.19 -4.84 21.59
CA PRO A 604 -27.37 -3.92 22.36
C PRO A 604 -27.84 -2.47 22.16
N PRO A 605 -27.66 -1.58 23.16
CA PRO A 605 -28.18 -0.22 23.10
C PRO A 605 -27.76 0.57 21.86
N GLN A 606 -26.53 0.38 21.40
CA GLN A 606 -25.99 1.00 20.19
C GLN A 606 -26.70 0.59 18.89
N VAL A 607 -27.53 -0.48 18.92
CA VAL A 607 -28.38 -0.92 17.81
C VAL A 607 -29.86 -0.60 18.09
N ALA A 608 -30.34 -0.91 19.29
CA ALA A 608 -31.76 -0.79 19.68
C ALA A 608 -32.31 0.63 19.51
N GLU A 609 -31.48 1.65 19.77
CA GLU A 609 -31.92 3.05 19.73
C GLU A 609 -31.92 3.65 18.32
N LEU A 610 -31.26 3.02 17.34
CA LEU A 610 -31.01 3.60 16.03
C LEU A 610 -32.30 3.86 15.23
N ALA A 611 -33.24 2.92 15.21
CA ALA A 611 -34.48 3.07 14.44
C ALA A 611 -35.30 4.28 14.92
N LYS A 612 -35.35 4.48 16.25
CA LYS A 612 -36.02 5.61 16.88
C LYS A 612 -35.30 6.93 16.60
N LEU A 613 -33.98 6.96 16.76
CA LEU A 613 -33.17 8.16 16.55
C LEU A 613 -33.16 8.62 15.09
N LEU A 614 -33.10 7.70 14.14
CA LEU A 614 -33.07 8.05 12.71
C LEU A 614 -34.47 8.37 12.15
N ASN A 615 -35.54 8.04 12.87
CA ASN A 615 -36.92 8.18 12.43
C ASN A 615 -37.18 7.55 11.05
N ILE A 616 -36.60 6.37 10.81
CA ILE A 616 -36.75 5.57 9.59
C ILE A 616 -36.88 4.09 9.95
N LYS A 617 -37.54 3.32 9.08
CA LYS A 617 -37.59 1.87 9.23
C LYS A 617 -36.25 1.25 8.81
N ILE A 618 -35.51 0.74 9.79
CA ILE A 618 -34.31 -0.07 9.61
C ILE A 618 -34.45 -1.38 10.38
N ASP A 619 -33.75 -2.42 9.93
CA ASP A 619 -33.75 -3.71 10.61
C ASP A 619 -32.76 -3.70 11.78
N THR A 620 -33.31 -3.87 12.99
CA THR A 620 -32.57 -3.94 14.26
C THR A 620 -32.68 -5.33 14.89
N THR A 621 -33.34 -6.26 14.20
CA THR A 621 -33.59 -7.62 14.71
C THR A 621 -32.28 -8.38 14.75
N PRO A 622 -31.90 -8.96 15.90
CA PRO A 622 -30.70 -9.77 15.99
C PRO A 622 -30.90 -11.12 15.30
N ASN A 623 -29.83 -11.67 14.72
CA ASN A 623 -29.83 -13.04 14.22
C ASN A 623 -28.51 -13.78 14.59
N TYR A 624 -28.32 -13.94 15.90
CA TYR A 624 -27.19 -14.70 16.46
C TYR A 624 -27.14 -16.15 15.94
N ALA A 625 -28.31 -16.75 15.69
CA ALA A 625 -28.42 -18.11 15.17
C ALA A 625 -27.60 -18.32 13.89
N ALA A 626 -27.60 -17.35 12.96
CA ALA A 626 -26.84 -17.42 11.72
C ALA A 626 -25.32 -17.50 12.00
N VAL A 627 -24.81 -16.61 12.86
CA VAL A 627 -23.39 -16.59 13.27
C VAL A 627 -23.00 -17.88 13.98
N ILE A 628 -23.84 -18.35 14.92
CA ILE A 628 -23.62 -19.59 15.67
C ILE A 628 -23.57 -20.80 14.73
N ASN A 629 -24.51 -20.88 13.78
CA ASN A 629 -24.55 -21.97 12.80
C ASN A 629 -23.34 -21.95 11.89
N PHE A 630 -22.88 -20.76 11.48
CA PHE A 630 -21.64 -20.62 10.71
C PHE A 630 -20.44 -21.16 11.51
N ILE A 631 -20.27 -20.72 12.76
CA ILE A 631 -19.17 -21.17 13.63
C ILE A 631 -19.23 -22.68 13.87
N LYS A 632 -20.42 -23.24 14.17
CA LYS A 632 -20.58 -24.69 14.40
C LYS A 632 -20.27 -25.51 13.14
N LYS A 633 -20.57 -24.98 11.96
CA LYS A 633 -20.30 -25.64 10.68
C LYS A 633 -18.84 -25.58 10.26
N HIS A 634 -18.20 -24.43 10.44
CA HIS A 634 -16.86 -24.16 9.89
C HIS A 634 -15.73 -24.22 10.93
N GLY A 635 -16.05 -24.20 12.23
CA GLY A 635 -15.09 -24.26 13.33
C GLY A 635 -14.32 -22.97 13.59
N HIS A 636 -14.63 -21.88 12.85
CA HIS A 636 -14.01 -20.57 12.98
C HIS A 636 -15.06 -19.46 12.91
N MET A 637 -14.68 -18.24 13.31
CA MET A 637 -15.55 -17.05 13.24
C MET A 637 -15.16 -16.03 12.15
N VAL A 638 -14.37 -16.45 11.17
CA VAL A 638 -14.06 -15.66 9.97
C VAL A 638 -15.30 -15.54 9.08
N ILE A 639 -16.04 -14.45 9.24
CA ILE A 639 -17.20 -14.11 8.41
C ILE A 639 -16.84 -12.87 7.58
N GLY A 640 -17.17 -12.89 6.30
CA GLY A 640 -17.04 -11.76 5.39
C GLY A 640 -18.34 -11.49 4.63
N ASN A 641 -18.27 -10.63 3.61
CA ASN A 641 -19.36 -10.31 2.68
C ASN A 641 -18.94 -10.39 1.20
N GLY A 642 -17.73 -10.89 0.93
CA GLY A 642 -17.12 -10.92 -0.39
C GLY A 642 -17.40 -12.21 -1.19
N PRO A 643 -16.72 -12.35 -2.35
CA PRO A 643 -16.99 -13.42 -3.32
C PRO A 643 -16.60 -14.83 -2.88
N LEU A 644 -15.65 -14.95 -1.94
CA LEU A 644 -15.19 -16.20 -1.38
C LEU A 644 -15.45 -16.22 0.13
N TYR A 645 -15.75 -17.39 0.70
CA TYR A 645 -15.78 -17.58 2.14
C TYR A 645 -14.75 -18.65 2.55
N LEU A 646 -14.18 -18.51 3.74
CA LEU A 646 -13.34 -19.54 4.34
C LEU A 646 -14.22 -20.73 4.72
N ASP A 647 -13.98 -21.88 4.08
CA ASP A 647 -14.68 -23.12 4.38
C ASP A 647 -13.99 -23.91 5.49
N SER A 648 -12.64 -23.93 5.47
CA SER A 648 -11.83 -24.54 6.52
C SER A 648 -10.39 -24.02 6.51
N TYR A 649 -9.74 -24.10 7.67
CA TYR A 649 -8.32 -23.85 7.87
C TYR A 649 -7.70 -25.01 8.66
N ASP A 650 -6.56 -25.53 8.19
CA ASP A 650 -5.78 -26.56 8.88
C ASP A 650 -4.45 -25.96 9.38
N PRO A 651 -4.27 -25.80 10.70
CA PRO A 651 -3.03 -25.26 11.26
C PRO A 651 -1.82 -26.20 11.12
N ASN A 652 -2.02 -27.51 10.92
CA ASN A 652 -0.91 -28.47 10.80
C ASN A 652 -0.19 -28.32 9.45
N SER A 653 -0.95 -28.15 8.37
CA SER A 653 -0.40 -27.92 7.02
C SER A 653 -0.30 -26.44 6.65
N ASP A 654 -0.81 -25.54 7.50
CA ASP A 654 -1.01 -24.12 7.22
C ASP A 654 -1.66 -23.92 5.84
N SER A 655 -2.87 -24.45 5.70
CA SER A 655 -3.65 -24.44 4.47
C SER A 655 -5.09 -24.02 4.70
N ALA A 656 -5.63 -23.25 3.76
CA ALA A 656 -7.03 -22.80 3.76
C ALA A 656 -7.75 -23.32 2.51
N ILE A 657 -9.04 -23.62 2.68
CA ILE A 657 -9.96 -23.88 1.58
C ILE A 657 -10.95 -22.71 1.54
N LEU A 658 -10.88 -21.90 0.48
CA LEU A 658 -11.89 -20.90 0.20
C LEU A 658 -12.90 -21.48 -0.80
N LYS A 659 -14.18 -21.23 -0.58
CA LYS A 659 -15.24 -21.63 -1.51
C LYS A 659 -15.95 -20.41 -2.07
N ALA A 660 -16.37 -20.53 -3.32
CA ALA A 660 -17.15 -19.52 -3.97
C ALA A 660 -18.48 -19.31 -3.25
N PHE A 661 -18.78 -18.05 -2.97
CA PHE A 661 -20.02 -17.66 -2.33
C PHE A 661 -21.14 -17.54 -3.39
N ARG A 662 -21.76 -18.68 -3.71
CA ARG A 662 -22.81 -18.83 -4.73
C ARG A 662 -24.20 -18.40 -4.26
N ASN A 663 -24.29 -17.50 -3.27
CA ASN A 663 -25.58 -17.02 -2.80
C ASN A 663 -26.24 -16.14 -3.88
N PRO A 664 -27.51 -16.39 -4.27
CA PRO A 664 -28.21 -15.57 -5.25
C PRO A 664 -28.34 -14.07 -4.87
N ASP A 665 -28.32 -13.76 -3.57
CA ASP A 665 -28.35 -12.41 -3.05
C ASP A 665 -26.95 -11.75 -3.04
N TYR A 666 -25.86 -12.43 -3.40
CA TYR A 666 -24.55 -11.80 -3.57
C TYR A 666 -24.52 -10.90 -4.84
N PRO A 667 -24.09 -9.64 -4.77
CA PRO A 667 -24.37 -8.64 -5.82
C PRO A 667 -23.42 -8.66 -7.02
N PHE A 668 -22.34 -9.45 -6.98
CA PHE A 668 -21.28 -9.39 -7.99
C PHE A 668 -21.04 -10.73 -8.69
N SER A 669 -20.54 -10.66 -9.92
CA SER A 669 -20.08 -11.80 -10.70
C SER A 669 -18.78 -11.47 -11.43
N ALA A 670 -17.95 -12.47 -11.68
CA ALA A 670 -16.63 -12.27 -12.29
C ALA A 670 -16.70 -11.59 -13.66
N SER A 671 -17.80 -11.77 -14.40
CA SER A 671 -18.00 -11.15 -15.72
C SER A 671 -17.93 -9.62 -15.68
N GLN A 672 -18.31 -8.99 -14.56
CA GLN A 672 -18.31 -7.53 -14.40
C GLN A 672 -16.90 -6.94 -14.33
N PHE A 673 -15.90 -7.74 -13.94
CA PHE A 673 -14.54 -7.27 -13.66
C PHE A 673 -13.49 -7.80 -14.63
N LYS A 674 -13.88 -8.55 -15.68
CA LYS A 674 -12.95 -9.15 -16.66
C LYS A 674 -11.98 -8.14 -17.32
N TYR A 675 -12.34 -6.87 -17.37
CA TYR A 675 -11.45 -5.82 -17.90
C TYR A 675 -10.17 -5.63 -17.05
N LEU A 676 -10.15 -6.11 -15.80
CA LEU A 676 -8.98 -6.09 -14.92
C LEU A 676 -7.99 -7.23 -15.20
N SER A 677 -8.37 -8.28 -15.93
CA SER A 677 -7.43 -9.35 -16.27
C SER A 677 -6.22 -8.78 -16.99
N TYR A 678 -5.01 -9.21 -16.64
CA TYR A 678 -3.76 -8.65 -17.16
C TYR A 678 -3.74 -8.54 -18.69
N GLU A 679 -4.29 -9.54 -19.40
CA GLU A 679 -4.35 -9.55 -20.86
C GLU A 679 -5.22 -8.46 -21.49
N ASN A 680 -6.15 -7.87 -20.72
CA ASN A 680 -7.11 -6.87 -21.20
C ASN A 680 -6.68 -5.44 -20.86
N VAL A 681 -5.59 -5.26 -20.12
CA VAL A 681 -5.09 -3.95 -19.69
C VAL A 681 -4.00 -3.47 -20.64
N LYS A 682 -4.03 -2.19 -21.02
CA LYS A 682 -2.99 -1.59 -21.85
C LYS A 682 -1.80 -1.14 -21.02
N PHE A 683 -0.60 -1.54 -21.44
CA PHE A 683 0.66 -1.12 -20.82
C PHE A 683 1.51 -0.36 -21.83
N ALA A 684 2.13 0.76 -21.45
CA ALA A 684 3.05 1.45 -22.34
C ALA A 684 4.33 0.63 -22.60
N GLN A 685 4.78 0.64 -23.84
CA GLN A 685 6.08 0.14 -24.26
C GLN A 685 6.69 1.13 -25.27
N VAL A 686 7.77 1.81 -24.89
CA VAL A 686 8.58 2.62 -25.80
C VAL A 686 9.40 1.67 -26.68
N THR A 687 9.30 1.84 -28.00
CA THR A 687 10.05 1.04 -28.97
C THR A 687 11.19 1.81 -29.63
N SER A 688 11.09 3.13 -29.72
CA SER A 688 12.17 3.99 -30.22
C SER A 688 12.12 5.39 -29.60
N VAL A 689 13.30 6.00 -29.49
CA VAL A 689 13.51 7.41 -29.14
C VAL A 689 14.52 7.98 -30.12
N GLU A 690 14.12 9.01 -30.86
CA GLU A 690 14.90 9.63 -31.92
C GLU A 690 15.05 11.13 -31.66
N THR A 691 16.20 11.69 -32.03
CA THR A 691 16.40 13.15 -32.08
C THR A 691 16.43 13.61 -33.53
N ASN A 692 15.98 14.84 -33.82
CA ASN A 692 16.06 15.41 -35.16
C ASN A 692 17.51 15.62 -35.66
N ALA A 693 18.49 15.64 -34.76
CA ALA A 693 19.90 15.68 -35.10
C ALA A 693 20.74 14.85 -34.10
N PRO A 694 21.73 14.08 -34.58
CA PRO A 694 22.71 13.41 -33.71
C PRO A 694 23.76 14.39 -33.13
N VAL A 695 23.91 15.55 -33.78
CA VAL A 695 24.82 16.64 -33.39
C VAL A 695 24.06 17.96 -33.42
N LEU A 696 24.05 18.68 -32.31
CA LEU A 696 23.36 19.94 -32.09
C LEU A 696 24.36 21.10 -32.08
N VAL A 697 24.12 22.12 -32.91
CA VAL A 697 24.77 23.43 -32.78
C VAL A 697 24.05 24.22 -31.68
N PRO A 698 24.75 24.76 -30.66
CA PRO A 698 24.11 25.57 -29.62
C PRO A 698 23.19 26.66 -30.18
N GLY A 699 22.00 26.79 -29.60
CA GLY A 699 20.96 27.73 -30.03
C GLY A 699 19.97 27.17 -31.05
N GLN A 700 20.25 26.02 -31.67
CA GLN A 700 19.26 25.31 -32.50
C GLN A 700 18.28 24.50 -31.63
N PRO A 701 17.02 24.32 -32.07
CA PRO A 701 16.08 23.46 -31.37
C PRO A 701 16.43 21.98 -31.54
N ILE A 702 16.33 21.22 -30.46
CA ILE A 702 16.42 19.76 -30.46
C ILE A 702 15.01 19.18 -30.26
N GLU A 703 14.54 18.42 -31.24
CA GLU A 703 13.26 17.71 -31.19
C GLU A 703 13.51 16.25 -30.82
N VAL A 704 12.74 15.74 -29.86
CA VAL A 704 12.74 14.34 -29.43
C VAL A 704 11.42 13.70 -29.86
N LYS A 705 11.51 12.64 -30.67
CA LYS A 705 10.38 11.81 -31.09
C LYS A 705 10.41 10.48 -30.33
N VAL A 706 9.27 10.05 -29.82
CA VAL A 706 9.11 8.82 -29.05
C VAL A 706 7.98 7.99 -29.64
N HIS A 707 8.26 6.73 -30.00
CA HIS A 707 7.22 5.79 -30.42
C HIS A 707 6.81 4.88 -29.27
N VAL A 708 5.50 4.81 -28.99
CA VAL A 708 4.90 4.05 -27.89
C VAL A 708 3.79 3.14 -28.39
N ILE A 709 3.87 1.87 -28.01
CA ILE A 709 2.85 0.86 -28.29
C ILE A 709 2.25 0.31 -26.99
N ASP A 710 1.10 -0.34 -27.09
CA ASP A 710 0.59 -1.20 -26.03
C ASP A 710 1.38 -2.51 -26.03
N LYS A 711 2.02 -2.82 -24.89
CA LYS A 711 2.82 -4.04 -24.67
C LYS A 711 2.01 -5.30 -24.95
N ASN A 712 0.72 -5.33 -24.65
CA ASN A 712 -0.10 -6.53 -24.76
C ASN A 712 -0.62 -6.74 -26.19
N SER A 713 -1.26 -5.74 -26.79
CA SER A 713 -1.81 -5.85 -28.15
C SER A 713 -0.81 -5.58 -29.28
N LYS A 714 0.36 -5.00 -28.96
CA LYS A 714 1.39 -4.55 -29.93
C LYS A 714 0.95 -3.48 -30.92
N LYS A 715 -0.17 -2.81 -30.65
CA LYS A 715 -0.68 -1.68 -31.44
C LYS A 715 -0.17 -0.36 -30.90
N PRO A 716 -0.13 0.73 -31.70
CA PRO A 716 0.16 2.06 -31.19
C PRO A 716 -0.68 2.39 -29.95
N LEU A 717 -0.05 2.95 -28.91
CA LEU A 717 -0.74 3.38 -27.71
C LEU A 717 -1.09 4.86 -27.83
N ASP A 718 -2.39 5.12 -27.97
CA ASP A 718 -2.96 6.45 -27.92
C ASP A 718 -2.96 7.01 -26.49
N ASN A 719 -2.82 8.34 -26.38
CA ASN A 719 -2.91 9.06 -25.11
C ASN A 719 -1.99 8.51 -23.99
N ALA A 720 -0.79 8.03 -24.32
CA ALA A 720 0.23 7.67 -23.35
C ALA A 720 0.79 8.91 -22.65
N ILE A 721 1.20 8.76 -21.39
CA ILE A 721 1.90 9.82 -20.67
C ILE A 721 3.40 9.65 -20.95
N VAL A 722 4.01 10.57 -21.70
CA VAL A 722 5.43 10.48 -22.09
C VAL A 722 6.21 11.66 -21.52
N PHE A 723 7.11 11.40 -20.57
CA PHE A 723 8.00 12.40 -20.01
C PHE A 723 9.42 12.23 -20.55
N VAL A 724 10.05 13.35 -20.93
CA VAL A 724 11.40 13.42 -21.47
C VAL A 724 12.26 14.32 -20.58
N ALA A 725 13.46 13.87 -20.26
CA ALA A 725 14.50 14.65 -19.58
C ALA A 725 15.82 14.58 -20.33
N ILE A 726 16.54 15.69 -20.43
CA ILE A 726 17.85 15.79 -21.08
C ILE A 726 18.87 16.22 -20.03
N TYR A 727 19.96 15.47 -19.93
CA TYR A 727 21.10 15.73 -19.04
C TYR A 727 22.35 16.05 -19.87
N ASN A 728 23.16 17.01 -19.41
CA ASN A 728 24.47 17.30 -20.01
C ASN A 728 25.53 16.25 -19.62
N GLY A 729 26.77 16.41 -20.12
CA GLY A 729 27.89 15.51 -19.83
C GLY A 729 28.27 15.40 -18.35
N ASP A 730 28.00 16.44 -17.56
CA ASP A 730 28.21 16.46 -16.10
C ASP A 730 27.04 15.81 -15.32
N GLY A 731 26.03 15.30 -16.03
CA GLY A 731 24.84 14.70 -15.44
C GLY A 731 23.86 15.72 -14.83
N GLN A 732 23.98 17.00 -15.19
CA GLN A 732 23.03 18.06 -14.78
C GLN A 732 21.83 18.08 -15.72
N LEU A 733 20.63 18.21 -15.16
CA LEU A 733 19.38 18.32 -15.92
C LEU A 733 19.30 19.68 -16.62
N VAL A 734 19.22 19.69 -17.96
CA VAL A 734 19.15 20.91 -18.78
C VAL A 734 17.78 21.13 -19.45
N PHE A 735 16.98 20.07 -19.61
CA PHE A 735 15.63 20.16 -20.15
C PHE A 735 14.74 19.05 -19.60
N LYS A 736 13.44 19.35 -19.43
CA LYS A 736 12.41 18.36 -19.11
C LYS A 736 11.04 18.79 -19.63
N GLY A 737 10.18 17.83 -19.93
CA GLY A 737 8.76 18.09 -20.19
C GLY A 737 7.99 16.85 -20.64
N PHE A 738 6.68 17.02 -20.83
CA PHE A 738 5.81 15.98 -21.36
C PHE A 738 5.65 16.14 -22.87
N ALA A 739 5.94 15.07 -23.61
CA ALA A 739 5.74 15.01 -25.04
C ALA A 739 4.25 14.89 -25.38
N LYS A 740 3.82 15.50 -26.48
CA LYS A 740 2.44 15.44 -26.96
C LYS A 740 2.36 14.49 -28.13
N GLU A 741 1.24 13.78 -28.25
CA GLU A 741 0.99 12.93 -29.41
C GLU A 741 0.94 13.80 -30.68
N SER A 742 1.66 13.39 -31.73
CA SER A 742 1.76 14.14 -32.99
C SER A 742 0.45 14.11 -33.78
N ALA A 743 -0.27 12.99 -33.71
CA ALA A 743 -1.65 12.85 -34.14
C ALA A 743 -2.33 11.69 -33.38
N PRO A 744 -3.64 11.78 -33.09
CA PRO A 744 -4.35 10.74 -32.33
C PRO A 744 -4.21 9.34 -32.93
N GLY A 745 -3.89 8.35 -32.10
CA GLY A 745 -3.83 6.95 -32.49
C GLY A 745 -2.55 6.54 -33.24
N THR A 746 -1.58 7.44 -33.36
CA THR A 746 -0.29 7.13 -34.02
C THR A 746 0.73 6.53 -33.06
N GLY A 747 0.57 6.75 -31.75
CA GLY A 747 1.57 6.36 -30.76
C GLY A 747 2.89 7.13 -30.88
N ASN A 748 2.92 8.22 -31.64
CA ASN A 748 4.11 9.05 -31.84
C ASN A 748 4.00 10.31 -30.98
N TYR A 749 4.98 10.53 -30.12
CA TYR A 749 5.01 11.66 -29.19
C TYR A 749 6.22 12.55 -29.47
N VAL A 750 6.03 13.86 -29.41
CA VAL A 750 7.06 14.84 -29.76
C VAL A 750 7.20 15.91 -28.67
N ILE A 751 8.44 16.28 -28.37
CA ILE A 751 8.78 17.44 -27.55
C ILE A 751 10.03 18.14 -28.10
N THR A 752 10.04 19.48 -28.05
CA THR A 752 11.14 20.29 -28.58
C THR A 752 11.74 21.15 -27.47
N ALA A 753 13.06 21.10 -27.32
CA ALA A 753 13.80 22.04 -26.48
C ALA A 753 14.37 23.16 -27.36
N THR A 754 13.92 24.40 -27.14
CA THR A 754 14.28 25.57 -27.95
C THR A 754 15.41 26.40 -27.34
N ASN A 755 15.60 26.34 -26.03
CA ASN A 755 16.53 27.21 -25.30
C ASN A 755 17.87 26.50 -25.04
N THR A 756 18.60 26.19 -26.12
CA THR A 756 19.85 25.39 -26.10
C THR A 756 21.11 26.25 -26.19
N GLY A 757 20.99 27.59 -26.26
CA GLY A 757 22.12 28.50 -26.48
C GLY A 757 23.21 28.46 -25.40
N ASN A 758 22.85 28.12 -24.17
CA ASN A 758 23.80 28.02 -23.05
C ASN A 758 24.29 26.59 -22.82
N TRP A 759 24.00 25.65 -23.73
CA TRP A 759 24.42 24.26 -23.59
C TRP A 759 25.88 24.14 -24.03
N GLY A 760 26.76 23.80 -23.09
CA GLY A 760 28.17 23.56 -23.38
C GLY A 760 28.42 22.30 -24.20
N PRO A 761 29.61 22.15 -24.80
CA PRO A 761 29.96 20.98 -25.60
C PRO A 761 29.93 19.69 -24.79
N GLY A 762 29.60 18.58 -25.44
CA GLY A 762 29.69 17.25 -24.85
C GLY A 762 28.56 16.31 -25.26
N THR A 763 28.53 15.12 -24.66
CA THR A 763 27.47 14.14 -24.86
C THR A 763 26.31 14.41 -23.91
N TYR A 764 25.12 14.55 -24.47
CA TYR A 764 23.87 14.76 -23.74
C TYR A 764 23.06 13.47 -23.76
N THR A 765 22.45 13.15 -22.64
CA THR A 765 21.63 11.95 -22.45
C THR A 765 20.16 12.32 -22.43
N VAL A 766 19.37 11.72 -23.32
CA VAL A 766 17.91 11.83 -23.36
C VAL A 766 17.32 10.62 -22.65
N LYS A 767 16.64 10.82 -21.53
CA LYS A 767 15.90 9.79 -20.79
C LYS A 767 14.41 9.98 -21.02
N VAL A 768 13.75 8.93 -21.44
CA VAL A 768 12.30 8.87 -21.67
C VAL A 768 11.66 7.90 -20.68
N ILE A 769 10.51 8.28 -20.15
CA ILE A 769 9.64 7.40 -19.39
C ILE A 769 8.21 7.54 -19.90
N ALA A 770 7.57 6.41 -20.22
CA ALA A 770 6.21 6.37 -20.73
C ALA A 770 5.30 5.48 -19.87
N TYR A 771 4.03 5.88 -19.74
CA TYR A 771 2.99 5.18 -19.01
C TYR A 771 1.69 5.09 -19.82
N SER A 772 0.88 4.08 -19.52
CA SER A 772 -0.53 4.03 -19.91
C SER A 772 -1.38 4.66 -18.81
N HIS A 773 -2.51 5.29 -19.16
CA HIS A 773 -3.48 5.72 -18.14
C HIS A 773 -4.19 4.53 -17.46
N GLU A 774 -4.23 3.37 -18.12
CA GLU A 774 -4.80 2.15 -17.55
C GLU A 774 -3.82 1.44 -16.61
N ALA A 775 -2.51 1.57 -16.82
CA ALA A 775 -1.49 0.90 -16.02
C ALA A 775 -0.22 1.72 -15.83
N PHE A 776 0.10 1.98 -14.57
CA PHE A 776 1.23 2.80 -14.16
C PHE A 776 2.56 2.03 -14.07
N TRP A 777 2.79 1.13 -15.03
CA TRP A 777 4.08 0.47 -15.17
C TRP A 777 4.99 1.28 -16.11
N PRO A 778 6.20 1.67 -15.68
CA PRO A 778 7.07 2.52 -16.49
C PRO A 778 7.69 1.76 -17.66
N SER A 779 7.68 2.36 -18.85
CA SER A 779 8.58 2.01 -19.94
C SER A 779 9.67 3.06 -20.06
N ILE A 780 10.92 2.67 -19.79
CA ILE A 780 12.07 3.57 -19.73
C ILE A 780 13.00 3.28 -20.90
N MET A 781 13.41 4.32 -21.63
CA MET A 781 14.41 4.23 -22.70
C MET A 781 15.38 5.41 -22.59
N THR A 782 16.61 5.23 -23.08
CA THR A 782 17.63 6.29 -23.11
C THR A 782 18.33 6.31 -24.45
N THR A 783 18.63 7.50 -24.96
CA THR A 783 19.45 7.75 -26.14
C THR A 783 20.38 8.94 -25.88
N THR A 784 21.28 9.26 -26.82
CA THR A 784 22.26 10.34 -26.68
C THR A 784 22.42 11.17 -27.95
N PHE A 785 22.79 12.43 -27.80
CA PHE A 785 23.26 13.29 -28.91
C PHE A 785 24.45 14.14 -28.43
N ILE A 786 25.16 14.78 -29.36
CA ILE A 786 26.34 15.60 -29.06
C ILE A 786 25.99 17.08 -29.24
N VAL A 787 26.46 17.96 -28.35
CA VAL A 787 26.44 19.41 -28.54
C VAL A 787 27.83 19.88 -28.93
N LEU A 788 27.93 20.70 -29.98
CA LEU A 788 29.19 21.28 -30.46
C LEU A 788 29.67 22.42 -29.55
N GLY A 789 30.99 22.62 -29.55
CA GLY A 789 31.67 23.68 -28.79
C GLY A 789 31.72 25.01 -29.50
#